data_AF-A0A0S8IGY7-F1
#
_entry.id   AF-A0A0S8IGY7-F1
#
_cell.length_a   1.000
_cell.length_b   1.000
_cell.length_c   1.000
_cell.angle_alpha   90.00
_cell.angle_beta   90.00
_cell.angle_gamma   90.00
#
_symmetry.space_group_name_H-M   'P 1'
#
loop_
_entity.id
_entity.type
_entity.pdbx_description
1 polymer ?
#
loop_
_entity_poly.entity_id
_entity_poly.type
_entity_poly.pdbx_seq_one_letter_code
_entity_poly.pdbx_strand_id
1 'polypeptide(L)'
;MTNRDQDRLIEMVLTFALLLLATALFGEASLGSYRLFLVAGLLGGFSFAWYMREKEQPATKYFLTIGALSVLVWFIVSVANSTFLYRDVILICIKGLIFIEVALSFDIHLLPYMQLLCIPLYMCFPFFFQGQMESLLMLIAFFNILVWFILLKMKLYHFLKVSLQEIWSRRYVPILSLVALLLLSLLLGWILFFDFRLDSMRKGGLFLVEEIDLKGTSSQTEQTFYDLQDKLIKEMSEAITEKPSLQDKYEMMNLLDVLIKKTQDPKQVRRAATGLVSHIKIAGPGLKELTKETTLTVLKEYVNAVIRHQLAKVEDLMRKSLQKTPWDIKRGMTISALVKKMNSSLTPKEVARHEKELQKSIQKARSKTTLKQERMNLVKQMKEWKTFELSKWDAVALHLKKMPTPEEKKPQDMQYKELLQQRPLLQPLTPEQQELIAQAEALKATPEPLTPEQQELIAQAEALKAMATPEPLTPEQEELIAQAEALKATPESLTPEQQELIAQAEALKAMATPEPLTPEQQLAMQKEYPEERQDLPPQILEQELRIDHFESPVRLRKEIKPKKTMLFLLLRLIWKLYILLLLILLILIGLFIWFLILYFRTQKRKKEIMGLYHRHPGEFIISLNENIKGVLAIFGLPCKKTMPPLHYADFVEDKCLIESKIFKRFTMKFEEAKYSKHVLNSEDALIALDGYNGLLKTLFSGCRKSILVIRHILGLMHLRPFLLPDRPEALR
;
A
#
# COMPACT_ATOMS: atom_id res chain seq x y z
N MET A 1 6.98 -53.30 25.56
CA MET A 1 6.32 -51.97 25.53
C MET A 1 5.21 -51.99 26.54
N THR A 2 5.19 -51.04 27.46
CA THR A 2 4.03 -50.85 28.34
C THR A 2 2.88 -50.23 27.53
N ASN A 3 1.61 -50.37 27.97
CA ASN A 3 0.47 -49.70 27.32
C ASN A 3 0.71 -48.19 27.14
N ARG A 4 1.43 -47.57 28.09
CA ARG A 4 1.82 -46.16 28.03
C ARG A 4 2.79 -45.84 26.89
N ASP A 5 3.67 -46.77 26.52
CA ASP A 5 4.60 -46.61 25.39
C ASP A 5 3.87 -46.76 24.05
N GLN A 6 2.85 -47.62 23.99
CA GLN A 6 1.99 -47.75 22.83
C GLN A 6 1.16 -46.49 22.60
N ASP A 7 0.54 -45.94 23.66
CA ASP A 7 -0.22 -44.70 23.58
C ASP A 7 0.64 -43.53 23.09
N ARG A 8 1.86 -43.42 23.60
CA ARG A 8 2.83 -42.40 23.17
C ARG A 8 3.27 -42.58 21.72
N LEU A 9 3.50 -43.81 21.28
CA LEU A 9 3.85 -44.09 19.89
C LEU A 9 2.71 -43.68 18.95
N ILE A 10 1.47 -44.04 19.30
CA ILE A 10 0.29 -43.68 18.52
C ILE A 10 0.16 -42.15 18.44
N GLU A 11 0.29 -41.45 19.57
CA GLU A 11 0.24 -39.99 19.61
C GLU A 11 1.34 -39.36 18.74
N MET A 12 2.55 -39.92 18.78
CA MET A 12 3.69 -39.46 18.01
C MET A 12 3.46 -39.65 16.51
N VAL A 13 3.06 -40.85 16.09
CA VAL A 13 2.77 -41.19 14.68
C VAL A 13 1.66 -40.29 14.13
N LEU A 14 0.61 -40.04 14.91
CA LEU A 14 -0.50 -39.19 14.47
C LEU A 14 -0.07 -37.73 14.33
N THR A 15 0.74 -37.22 15.26
CA THR A 15 1.29 -35.86 15.20
C THR A 15 2.23 -35.70 14.01
N PHE A 16 3.04 -36.71 13.72
CA PHE A 16 3.91 -36.75 12.55
C PHE A 16 3.11 -36.75 11.24
N ALA A 17 2.03 -37.55 11.15
CA ALA A 17 1.14 -37.56 10.00
C ALA A 17 0.48 -36.18 9.77
N LEU A 18 0.05 -35.51 10.83
CA LEU A 18 -0.49 -34.14 10.76
C LEU A 18 0.53 -33.13 10.23
N LEU A 19 1.77 -33.21 10.70
CA LEU A 19 2.86 -32.33 10.24
C LEU A 19 3.21 -32.58 8.77
N LEU A 20 3.28 -33.84 8.37
CA LEU A 20 3.61 -34.22 7.00
C LEU A 20 2.49 -33.79 6.04
N LEU A 21 1.24 -33.93 6.46
CA LEU A 21 0.08 -33.40 5.74
C LEU A 21 0.15 -31.88 5.61
N ALA A 22 0.40 -31.15 6.70
CA ALA A 22 0.53 -29.70 6.64
C ALA A 22 1.67 -29.27 5.70
N THR A 23 2.82 -29.93 5.78
CA THR A 23 3.97 -29.65 4.91
C THR A 23 3.68 -29.92 3.45
N ALA A 24 2.91 -30.98 3.14
CA ALA A 24 2.47 -31.28 1.77
C ALA A 24 1.55 -30.18 1.24
N LEU A 25 0.63 -29.68 2.07
CA LEU A 25 -0.35 -28.66 1.72
C LEU A 25 0.27 -27.27 1.50
N PHE A 26 1.22 -26.88 2.34
CA PHE A 26 1.94 -25.61 2.19
C PHE A 26 3.10 -25.69 1.20
N GLY A 27 3.49 -26.91 0.80
CA GLY A 27 4.71 -27.23 0.06
C GLY A 27 4.80 -26.55 -1.29
N GLU A 28 3.75 -26.67 -2.11
CA GLU A 28 3.75 -26.17 -3.49
C GLU A 28 3.67 -24.65 -3.57
N ALA A 29 2.88 -24.02 -2.70
CA ALA A 29 2.65 -22.57 -2.75
C ALA A 29 3.74 -21.74 -2.05
N SER A 30 4.34 -22.25 -0.97
CA SER A 30 5.18 -21.43 -0.07
C SER A 30 6.62 -21.87 0.08
N LEU A 31 6.90 -23.17 -0.08
CA LEU A 31 8.18 -23.77 0.32
C LEU A 31 9.08 -24.15 -0.85
N GLY A 32 8.55 -24.32 -2.07
CA GLY A 32 9.35 -24.56 -3.28
C GLY A 32 10.40 -25.66 -3.06
N SER A 33 11.68 -25.32 -3.29
CA SER A 33 12.82 -26.23 -3.14
C SER A 33 13.06 -26.76 -1.72
N TYR A 34 12.50 -26.12 -0.69
CA TYR A 34 12.71 -26.50 0.72
C TYR A 34 11.84 -27.67 1.19
N ARG A 35 10.87 -28.09 0.38
CA ARG A 35 9.91 -29.16 0.73
C ARG A 35 10.61 -30.47 1.12
N LEU A 36 11.60 -30.90 0.33
CA LEU A 36 12.34 -32.13 0.61
C LEU A 36 13.14 -32.05 1.92
N PHE A 37 13.78 -30.91 2.18
CA PHE A 37 14.53 -30.68 3.42
C PHE A 37 13.62 -30.69 4.65
N LEU A 38 12.40 -30.16 4.55
CA LEU A 38 11.44 -30.19 5.64
C LEU A 38 10.93 -31.60 5.94
N VAL A 39 10.58 -32.37 4.90
CA VAL A 39 10.15 -33.77 5.06
C VAL A 39 11.29 -34.61 5.66
N ALA A 40 12.51 -34.43 5.15
CA ALA A 40 13.69 -35.10 5.71
C ALA A 40 13.96 -34.66 7.16
N GLY A 41 13.80 -33.37 7.47
CA GLY A 41 13.95 -32.82 8.82
C GLY A 41 12.93 -33.37 9.80
N LEU A 42 11.66 -33.48 9.40
CA LEU A 42 10.60 -34.09 10.22
C LEU A 42 10.85 -35.59 10.43
N LEU A 43 11.22 -36.33 9.38
CA LEU A 43 11.55 -37.76 9.48
C LEU A 43 12.76 -37.99 10.40
N GLY A 44 13.79 -37.15 10.25
CA GLY A 44 14.98 -37.16 11.10
C GLY A 44 14.65 -36.82 12.55
N GLY A 45 13.89 -35.75 12.79
CA GLY A 45 13.46 -35.32 14.11
C GLY A 45 12.62 -36.36 14.83
N PHE A 46 11.66 -36.95 14.13
CA PHE A 46 10.83 -38.02 14.65
C PHE A 46 11.64 -39.28 15.01
N SER A 47 12.50 -39.73 14.10
CA SER A 47 13.36 -40.90 14.32
C SER A 47 14.31 -40.68 15.49
N PHE A 48 14.85 -39.46 15.61
CA PHE A 48 15.72 -39.05 16.71
C PHE A 48 14.97 -38.99 18.05
N ALA A 49 13.80 -38.34 18.09
CA ALA A 49 12.98 -38.25 19.29
C ALA A 49 12.57 -39.63 19.81
N TRP A 50 12.23 -40.55 18.90
CA TRP A 50 11.94 -41.94 19.24
C TRP A 50 13.15 -42.66 19.85
N TYR A 51 14.32 -42.52 19.21
CA TYR A 51 15.56 -43.13 19.69
C TYR A 51 15.98 -42.57 21.07
N MET A 52 15.78 -41.27 21.29
CA MET A 52 16.17 -40.58 22.53
C MET A 52 15.12 -40.65 23.64
N ARG A 53 13.96 -41.27 23.42
CA ARG A 53 12.83 -41.26 24.37
C ARG A 53 13.17 -41.81 25.76
N GLU A 54 14.15 -42.72 25.85
CA GLU A 54 14.57 -43.38 27.10
C GLU A 54 15.74 -42.65 27.77
N LYS A 55 16.40 -41.73 27.05
CA LYS A 55 17.59 -41.00 27.51
C LYS A 55 17.26 -39.52 27.61
N GLU A 56 16.70 -39.11 28.75
CA GLU A 56 16.56 -37.68 29.08
C GLU A 56 17.95 -37.07 29.29
N GLN A 57 18.59 -36.68 28.19
CA GLN A 57 19.84 -35.93 28.26
C GLN A 57 19.53 -34.43 28.30
N PRO A 58 20.09 -33.68 29.28
CA PRO A 58 19.91 -32.23 29.35
C PRO A 58 20.46 -31.52 28.10
N ALA A 59 21.46 -32.11 27.43
CA ALA A 59 22.01 -31.62 26.17
C ALA A 59 20.93 -31.42 25.09
N THR A 60 20.00 -32.36 24.95
CA THR A 60 18.92 -32.28 23.95
C THR A 60 18.05 -31.05 24.19
N LYS A 61 17.75 -30.71 25.45
CA LYS A 61 16.99 -29.50 25.82
C LYS A 61 17.73 -28.22 25.41
N TYR A 62 19.05 -28.17 25.60
CA TYR A 62 19.86 -27.02 25.18
C TYR A 62 19.90 -26.88 23.66
N PHE A 63 20.12 -27.97 22.91
CA PHE A 63 20.10 -27.94 21.45
C PHE A 63 18.75 -27.49 20.90
N LEU A 64 17.64 -27.98 21.47
CA LEU A 64 16.30 -27.56 21.05
C LEU A 64 16.05 -26.07 21.30
N THR A 65 16.50 -25.57 22.46
CA THR A 65 16.37 -24.16 22.82
C THR A 65 17.19 -23.27 21.88
N ILE A 66 18.41 -23.68 21.54
CA ILE A 66 19.26 -22.97 20.56
C ILE A 66 18.62 -23.01 19.18
N GLY A 67 18.05 -24.15 18.77
CA GLY A 67 17.31 -24.29 17.51
C GLY A 67 16.12 -23.33 17.44
N ALA A 68 15.27 -23.32 18.47
CA ALA A 68 14.13 -22.41 18.57
C ALA A 68 14.54 -20.93 18.54
N LEU A 69 15.60 -20.55 19.28
CA LEU A 69 16.17 -19.20 19.25
C LEU A 69 16.69 -18.83 17.86
N SER A 70 17.32 -19.77 17.15
CA SER A 70 17.83 -19.56 15.79
C SER A 70 16.69 -19.30 14.81
N VAL A 71 15.58 -20.06 14.92
CA VAL A 71 14.37 -19.82 14.12
C VAL A 71 13.73 -18.48 14.46
N LEU A 72 13.72 -18.08 15.74
CA LEU A 72 13.20 -16.77 16.15
C LEU A 72 14.03 -15.61 15.58
N VAL A 73 15.36 -15.70 15.63
CA VAL A 73 16.26 -14.70 15.02
C VAL A 73 16.05 -14.65 13.51
N TRP A 74 15.97 -15.80 12.85
CA TRP A 74 15.66 -15.89 11.42
C TRP A 74 14.31 -15.25 11.09
N PHE A 75 13.29 -15.50 11.91
CA PHE A 75 11.95 -14.93 11.75
C PHE A 75 11.98 -13.40 11.85
N ILE A 76 12.64 -12.84 12.87
CA ILE A 76 12.80 -11.39 13.04
C ILE A 76 13.51 -10.77 11.84
N VAL A 77 14.63 -11.36 11.39
CA VAL A 77 15.39 -10.89 10.22
C VAL A 77 14.55 -10.98 8.95
N SER A 78 13.78 -12.05 8.78
CA SER A 78 12.91 -12.24 7.62
C SER A 78 11.78 -11.22 7.58
N VAL A 79 11.12 -10.95 8.71
CA VAL A 79 10.10 -9.89 8.82
C VAL A 79 10.71 -8.53 8.53
N ALA A 80 11.89 -8.22 9.08
CA ALA A 80 12.58 -6.95 8.86
C ALA A 80 13.01 -6.73 7.40
N ASN A 81 13.38 -7.80 6.70
CA ASN A 81 13.74 -7.78 5.28
C ASN A 81 12.53 -7.90 4.34
N SER A 82 11.35 -8.18 4.89
CA SER A 82 10.14 -8.27 4.09
C SER A 82 9.77 -6.90 3.53
N THR A 83 8.99 -6.91 2.46
CA THR A 83 8.33 -5.72 1.92
C THR A 83 7.26 -5.14 2.89
N PHE A 84 7.04 -5.80 4.04
CA PHE A 84 5.92 -5.57 4.96
C PHE A 84 4.53 -5.70 4.29
N LEU A 85 4.48 -6.31 3.11
CA LEU A 85 3.23 -6.76 2.52
C LEU A 85 2.60 -7.81 3.43
N TYR A 86 1.32 -7.65 3.74
CA TYR A 86 0.58 -8.58 4.61
C TYR A 86 0.77 -10.05 4.19
N ARG A 87 0.73 -10.32 2.87
CA ARG A 87 1.02 -11.64 2.30
C ARG A 87 2.42 -12.15 2.64
N ASP A 88 3.43 -11.31 2.50
CA ASP A 88 4.83 -11.68 2.72
C ASP A 88 5.08 -11.93 4.21
N VAL A 89 4.50 -11.10 5.09
CA VAL A 89 4.56 -11.26 6.54
C VAL A 89 3.87 -12.56 6.97
N ILE A 90 2.66 -12.86 6.47
CA ILE A 90 2.00 -14.13 6.77
C ILE A 90 2.83 -15.32 6.28
N LEU A 91 3.37 -15.25 5.07
CA LEU A 91 4.23 -16.31 4.53
C LEU A 91 5.47 -16.54 5.42
N ILE A 92 6.07 -15.47 5.93
CA ILE A 92 7.18 -15.55 6.87
C ILE A 92 6.74 -16.16 8.20
N CYS A 93 5.55 -15.79 8.72
CA CYS A 93 4.96 -16.41 9.92
C CYS A 93 4.74 -17.91 9.75
N ILE A 94 4.19 -18.34 8.62
CA ILE A 94 3.95 -19.76 8.35
C ILE A 94 5.26 -20.52 8.23
N LYS A 95 6.24 -19.99 7.49
CA LYS A 95 7.57 -20.61 7.42
C LYS A 95 8.21 -20.69 8.79
N GLY A 96 8.09 -19.63 9.60
CA GLY A 96 8.56 -19.61 10.99
C GLY A 96 7.91 -20.68 11.84
N LEU A 97 6.58 -20.82 11.76
CA LEU A 97 5.83 -21.86 12.48
C LEU A 97 6.27 -23.26 12.06
N ILE A 98 6.40 -23.53 10.75
CA ILE A 98 6.89 -24.83 10.25
C ILE A 98 8.31 -25.13 10.74
N PHE A 99 9.21 -24.14 10.73
CA PHE A 99 10.56 -24.35 11.25
C PHE A 99 10.60 -24.57 12.77
N ILE A 100 9.74 -23.88 13.53
CA ILE A 100 9.58 -24.13 14.97
C ILE A 100 9.06 -25.54 15.19
N GLU A 101 8.06 -25.98 14.43
CA GLU A 101 7.52 -27.35 14.52
C GLU A 101 8.57 -28.41 14.20
N VAL A 102 9.37 -28.23 13.15
CA VAL A 102 10.48 -29.14 12.83
C VAL A 102 11.47 -29.19 13.99
N ALA A 103 11.84 -28.04 14.58
CA ALA A 103 12.75 -28.00 15.71
C ALA A 103 12.18 -28.70 16.95
N LEU A 104 10.88 -28.51 17.22
CA LEU A 104 10.18 -29.14 18.35
C LEU A 104 9.98 -30.65 18.16
N SER A 105 9.99 -31.15 16.92
CA SER A 105 9.80 -32.58 16.62
C SER A 105 10.88 -33.49 17.17
N PHE A 106 12.04 -32.92 17.56
CA PHE A 106 13.15 -33.64 18.18
C PHE A 106 12.95 -33.91 19.69
N ASP A 107 11.91 -33.37 20.33
CA ASP A 107 11.61 -33.61 21.75
C ASP A 107 10.20 -34.19 21.96
N ILE A 108 10.15 -35.45 22.40
CA ILE A 108 8.90 -36.19 22.63
C ILE A 108 8.06 -35.56 23.76
N HIS A 109 8.66 -34.82 24.68
CA HIS A 109 7.94 -34.14 25.76
C HIS A 109 7.20 -32.89 25.29
N LEU A 110 7.58 -32.36 24.13
CA LEU A 110 6.96 -31.19 23.51
C LEU A 110 5.91 -31.55 22.46
N LEU A 111 5.57 -32.83 22.34
CA LEU A 111 4.51 -33.33 21.47
C LEU A 111 3.17 -32.58 21.63
N PRO A 112 2.71 -32.23 22.86
CA PRO A 112 1.48 -31.42 23.01
C PRO A 112 1.60 -30.01 22.43
N TYR A 113 2.80 -29.42 22.43
CA TYR A 113 3.04 -28.10 21.86
C TYR A 113 3.12 -28.14 20.34
N MET A 114 3.68 -29.21 19.76
CA MET A 114 3.62 -29.43 18.31
C MET A 114 2.18 -29.58 17.84
N GLN A 115 1.38 -30.39 18.53
CA GLN A 115 -0.06 -30.50 18.27
C GLN A 115 -0.72 -29.11 18.32
N LEU A 116 -0.43 -28.32 19.34
CA LEU A 116 -0.98 -26.96 19.48
C LEU A 116 -0.57 -26.02 18.33
N LEU A 117 0.67 -26.12 17.83
CA LEU A 117 1.19 -25.30 16.74
C LEU A 117 0.62 -25.66 15.36
N CYS A 118 0.24 -26.93 15.17
CA CYS A 118 -0.41 -27.35 13.93
C CYS A 118 -1.76 -26.63 13.74
N ILE A 119 -2.46 -26.31 14.83
CA ILE A 119 -3.76 -25.61 14.78
C ILE A 119 -3.67 -24.28 14.02
N PRO A 120 -2.86 -23.28 14.46
CA PRO A 120 -2.74 -22.01 13.73
C PRO A 120 -2.18 -22.19 12.33
N LEU A 121 -1.30 -23.19 12.11
CA LEU A 121 -0.81 -23.51 10.77
C LEU A 121 -1.97 -23.88 9.82
N TYR A 122 -2.88 -24.75 10.27
CA TYR A 122 -4.08 -25.11 9.52
C TYR A 122 -5.09 -23.97 9.41
N MET A 123 -5.20 -23.10 10.40
CA MET A 123 -6.05 -21.89 10.32
C MET A 123 -5.55 -20.90 9.26
N CYS A 124 -4.26 -20.91 8.95
CA CYS A 124 -3.69 -20.10 7.88
C CYS A 124 -3.94 -20.69 6.48
N PHE A 125 -4.35 -21.96 6.36
CA PHE A 125 -4.50 -22.66 5.08
C PHE A 125 -5.51 -22.01 4.10
N PRO A 126 -6.70 -21.56 4.53
CA PRO A 126 -7.68 -20.91 3.64
C PRO A 126 -7.16 -19.66 2.92
N PHE A 127 -6.12 -19.00 3.45
CA PHE A 127 -5.53 -17.80 2.84
C PHE A 127 -4.71 -18.08 1.58
N PHE A 128 -4.37 -19.35 1.28
CA PHE A 128 -3.46 -19.70 0.19
C PHE A 128 -4.13 -20.31 -1.04
N PHE A 129 -5.32 -20.87 -0.89
CA PHE A 129 -6.04 -21.55 -1.96
C PHE A 129 -7.31 -20.77 -2.31
N GLN A 130 -7.20 -19.78 -3.20
CA GLN A 130 -8.35 -19.19 -3.89
C GLN A 130 -8.49 -19.84 -5.27
N GLY A 131 -9.63 -20.52 -5.50
CA GLY A 131 -10.22 -20.60 -6.84
C GLY A 131 -10.39 -21.97 -7.51
N GLN A 132 -9.73 -23.05 -7.08
CA GLN A 132 -9.88 -24.36 -7.78
C GLN A 132 -9.88 -25.63 -6.90
N MET A 133 -9.64 -25.53 -5.59
CA MET A 133 -9.47 -26.70 -4.71
C MET A 133 -10.38 -26.69 -3.47
N GLU A 134 -11.60 -26.14 -3.59
CA GLU A 134 -12.55 -26.06 -2.46
C GLU A 134 -12.96 -27.44 -1.92
N SER A 135 -13.14 -28.43 -2.81
CA SER A 135 -13.47 -29.80 -2.43
C SER A 135 -12.32 -30.51 -1.71
N LEU A 136 -11.08 -30.33 -2.18
CA LEU A 136 -9.88 -30.84 -1.52
C LEU A 136 -9.72 -30.20 -0.13
N LEU A 137 -9.96 -28.89 -0.02
CA LEU A 137 -9.93 -28.14 1.24
C LEU A 137 -10.92 -28.69 2.26
N MET A 138 -12.18 -28.94 1.85
CA MET A 138 -13.20 -29.53 2.72
C MET A 138 -12.81 -30.95 3.18
N LEU A 139 -12.24 -31.75 2.28
CA LEU A 139 -11.77 -33.10 2.59
C LEU A 139 -10.61 -33.07 3.61
N ILE A 140 -9.64 -32.18 3.42
CA ILE A 140 -8.49 -31.98 4.32
C ILE A 140 -8.95 -31.49 5.69
N ALA A 141 -9.88 -30.53 5.74
CA ALA A 141 -10.45 -30.02 6.98
C ALA A 141 -11.19 -31.14 7.73
N PHE A 142 -11.96 -31.95 7.02
CA PHE A 142 -12.65 -33.12 7.57
C PHE A 142 -11.66 -34.14 8.18
N PHE A 143 -10.62 -34.53 7.44
CA PHE A 143 -9.60 -35.44 7.96
C PHE A 143 -8.86 -34.85 9.17
N ASN A 144 -8.58 -33.55 9.18
CA ASN A 144 -8.00 -32.89 10.35
C ASN A 144 -8.92 -32.96 11.58
N ILE A 145 -10.20 -32.63 11.42
CA ILE A 145 -11.19 -32.72 12.50
C ILE A 145 -11.26 -34.16 13.03
N LEU A 146 -11.26 -35.16 12.13
CA LEU A 146 -11.26 -36.57 12.50
C LEU A 146 -10.02 -36.96 13.32
N VAL A 147 -8.83 -36.56 12.86
CA VAL A 147 -7.55 -36.85 13.54
C VAL A 147 -7.50 -36.18 14.91
N TRP A 148 -7.95 -34.92 15.01
CA TRP A 148 -8.07 -34.22 16.29
C TRP A 148 -9.09 -34.86 17.22
N PHE A 149 -10.24 -35.30 16.70
CA PHE A 149 -11.24 -36.01 17.48
C PHE A 149 -10.70 -37.32 18.06
N ILE A 150 -9.89 -38.06 17.29
CA ILE A 150 -9.20 -39.26 17.75
C ILE A 150 -8.21 -38.93 18.88
N LEU A 151 -7.37 -37.90 18.72
CA LEU A 151 -6.44 -37.44 19.77
C LEU A 151 -7.17 -37.00 21.04
N LEU A 152 -8.26 -36.24 20.88
CA LEU A 152 -9.07 -35.73 21.97
C LEU A 152 -9.75 -36.89 22.69
N LYS A 153 -10.32 -37.86 21.96
CA LYS A 153 -10.93 -39.06 22.52
C LYS A 153 -9.92 -39.89 23.32
N MET A 154 -8.69 -40.07 22.82
CA MET A 154 -7.63 -40.78 23.55
C MET A 154 -7.28 -40.06 24.87
N LYS A 155 -7.07 -38.74 24.84
CA LYS A 155 -6.77 -37.95 26.04
C LYS A 155 -7.96 -37.86 27.01
N LEU A 156 -9.18 -37.75 26.48
CA LEU A 156 -10.43 -37.70 27.24
C LEU A 156 -10.75 -39.05 27.89
N TYR A 157 -10.48 -40.16 27.21
CA TYR A 157 -10.65 -41.51 27.78
C TYR A 157 -9.70 -41.73 28.95
N HIS A 158 -8.46 -41.25 28.84
CA HIS A 158 -7.52 -41.27 29.96
C HIS A 158 -7.95 -40.34 31.10
N PHE A 159 -8.48 -39.17 30.76
CA PHE A 159 -9.04 -38.20 31.72
C PHE A 159 -10.26 -38.72 32.49
N LEU A 160 -11.24 -39.31 31.78
CA LEU A 160 -12.47 -39.85 32.34
C LEU A 160 -12.24 -41.07 33.25
N LYS A 161 -11.11 -41.76 33.08
CA LYS A 161 -10.73 -42.91 33.91
C LYS A 161 -10.11 -42.52 35.26
N VAL A 162 -9.74 -41.25 35.44
CA VAL A 162 -9.17 -40.72 36.69
C VAL A 162 -10.30 -40.12 37.54
N SER A 163 -10.34 -40.46 38.83
CA SER A 163 -11.42 -40.02 39.72
C SER A 163 -11.51 -38.50 39.80
N LEU A 164 -12.75 -37.98 39.82
CA LEU A 164 -13.06 -36.54 39.83
C LEU A 164 -12.37 -35.73 40.94
N GLN A 165 -11.91 -36.40 42.01
CA GLN A 165 -11.21 -35.78 43.13
C GLN A 165 -9.73 -35.44 42.84
N GLU A 166 -9.07 -36.12 41.88
CA GLU A 166 -7.68 -35.85 41.46
C GLU A 166 -7.57 -34.88 40.26
N ILE A 167 -8.71 -34.51 39.67
CA ILE A 167 -8.81 -33.71 38.44
C ILE A 167 -8.28 -32.27 38.63
N TRP A 168 -8.26 -31.76 39.85
CA TRP A 168 -7.71 -30.42 40.16
C TRP A 168 -6.18 -30.37 40.30
N SER A 169 -5.49 -31.50 40.10
CA SER A 169 -4.03 -31.49 40.08
C SER A 169 -3.49 -30.74 38.85
N ARG A 170 -2.35 -30.07 39.01
CA ARG A 170 -1.60 -29.28 37.99
C ARG A 170 -1.42 -29.96 36.62
N ARG A 171 -1.65 -31.27 36.51
CA ARG A 171 -1.48 -32.07 35.29
C ARG A 171 -2.64 -31.95 34.28
N TYR A 172 -3.85 -31.57 34.70
CA TYR A 172 -5.03 -31.59 33.81
C TYR A 172 -5.38 -30.22 33.21
N VAL A 173 -4.90 -29.13 33.81
CA VAL A 173 -4.97 -27.77 33.26
C VAL A 173 -4.49 -27.69 31.79
N PRO A 174 -3.36 -28.30 31.38
CA PRO A 174 -2.93 -28.25 29.98
C PRO A 174 -3.87 -28.98 29.00
N ILE A 175 -4.55 -30.04 29.45
CA ILE A 175 -5.50 -30.78 28.61
C ILE A 175 -6.77 -29.94 28.41
N LEU A 176 -7.32 -29.38 29.49
CA LEU A 176 -8.49 -28.50 29.41
C LEU A 176 -8.18 -27.24 28.58
N SER A 177 -6.97 -26.69 28.71
CA SER A 177 -6.53 -25.55 27.88
C SER A 177 -6.42 -25.92 26.41
N LEU A 178 -5.95 -27.12 26.07
CA LEU A 178 -5.88 -27.63 24.68
C LEU A 178 -7.28 -27.79 24.08
N VAL A 179 -8.24 -28.35 24.82
CA VAL A 179 -9.64 -28.48 24.38
C VAL A 179 -10.26 -27.10 24.15
N ALA A 180 -10.07 -26.17 25.09
CA ALA A 180 -10.58 -24.80 24.97
C ALA A 180 -9.93 -24.06 23.79
N LEU A 181 -8.63 -24.22 23.56
CA LEU A 181 -7.93 -23.63 22.41
C LEU A 181 -8.38 -24.22 21.08
N LEU A 182 -8.65 -25.53 21.02
CA LEU A 182 -9.19 -26.19 19.84
C LEU A 182 -10.62 -25.70 19.54
N LEU A 183 -11.48 -25.58 20.55
CA LEU A 183 -12.82 -25.04 20.36
C LEU A 183 -12.79 -23.58 19.94
N LEU A 184 -11.91 -22.78 20.55
CA LEU A 184 -11.68 -21.39 20.17
C LEU A 184 -11.13 -21.29 18.75
N SER A 185 -10.24 -22.20 18.34
CA SER A 185 -9.69 -22.20 16.99
C SER A 185 -10.71 -22.65 15.95
N LEU A 186 -11.49 -23.69 16.21
CA LEU A 186 -12.59 -24.09 15.34
C LEU A 186 -13.63 -22.97 15.21
N LEU A 187 -13.94 -22.27 16.29
CA LEU A 187 -14.85 -21.13 16.29
C LEU A 187 -14.27 -19.92 15.53
N LEU A 188 -12.99 -19.58 15.74
CA LEU A 188 -12.31 -18.54 14.95
C LEU A 188 -12.21 -18.91 13.48
N GLY A 189 -11.86 -20.17 13.17
CA GLY A 189 -11.78 -20.69 11.81
C GLY A 189 -13.13 -20.67 11.11
N TRP A 190 -14.20 -21.05 11.81
CA TRP A 190 -15.57 -20.95 11.32
C TRP A 190 -15.95 -19.49 11.03
N ILE A 191 -15.69 -18.56 11.96
CA ILE A 191 -15.96 -17.12 11.77
C ILE A 191 -15.15 -16.59 10.58
N LEU A 192 -13.86 -16.95 10.48
CA LEU A 192 -12.98 -16.58 9.38
C LEU A 192 -13.28 -17.29 8.06
N PHE A 193 -14.13 -18.33 8.04
CA PHE A 193 -14.51 -19.02 6.81
C PHE A 193 -15.89 -18.57 6.30
N PHE A 194 -16.86 -18.39 7.21
CA PHE A 194 -18.24 -18.04 6.84
C PHE A 194 -18.47 -16.53 6.71
N ASP A 195 -17.91 -15.69 7.57
CA ASP A 195 -18.07 -14.23 7.46
C ASP A 195 -17.00 -13.58 6.57
N PHE A 196 -15.88 -14.29 6.38
CA PHE A 196 -14.78 -13.92 5.51
C PHE A 196 -14.93 -14.68 4.17
N ARG A 197 -16.06 -14.50 3.46
CA ARG A 197 -15.97 -14.56 2.00
C ARG A 197 -15.01 -13.45 1.59
N LEU A 198 -13.74 -13.83 1.42
CA LEU A 198 -12.70 -13.08 0.73
C LEU A 198 -13.07 -12.91 -0.75
N ASP A 199 -14.34 -12.64 -1.05
CA ASP A 199 -14.81 -12.17 -2.36
C ASP A 199 -14.04 -10.88 -2.61
N SER A 200 -12.96 -11.02 -3.37
CA SER A 200 -12.08 -9.94 -3.81
C SER A 200 -11.46 -9.07 -2.71
N MET A 201 -11.00 -9.60 -1.56
CA MET A 201 -10.10 -8.77 -0.73
C MET A 201 -8.81 -8.47 -1.50
N ARG A 202 -8.84 -7.36 -2.24
CA ARG A 202 -7.67 -6.64 -2.69
C ARG A 202 -6.80 -6.48 -1.46
N LYS A 203 -5.54 -6.88 -1.64
CA LYS A 203 -4.43 -6.97 -0.68
C LYS A 203 -4.22 -5.67 0.11
N GLY A 204 -5.18 -5.31 0.96
CA GLY A 204 -5.21 -4.10 1.77
C GLY A 204 -4.58 -4.35 3.12
N GLY A 205 -3.24 -4.34 3.16
CA GLY A 205 -2.50 -4.18 4.41
C GLY A 205 -2.48 -2.72 4.87
N LEU A 206 -2.32 -2.49 6.17
CA LEU A 206 -2.33 -1.17 6.84
C LEU A 206 -1.26 -0.16 6.34
N PHE A 207 -0.39 -0.57 5.41
CA PHE A 207 0.68 0.24 4.80
C PHE A 207 0.58 0.36 3.28
N LEU A 208 -0.55 -0.04 2.66
CA LEU A 208 -0.68 -0.20 1.21
C LEU A 208 -1.75 0.68 0.55
N VAL A 209 -1.69 1.99 0.78
CA VAL A 209 -2.39 2.94 -0.10
C VAL A 209 -1.60 3.19 -1.40
N GLU A 210 -0.40 2.62 -1.58
CA GLU A 210 0.45 2.97 -2.75
C GLU A 210 1.09 1.82 -3.54
N GLU A 211 0.95 0.55 -3.16
CA GLU A 211 1.58 -0.56 -3.94
C GLU A 211 0.57 -1.43 -4.73
N ILE A 212 -0.73 -1.30 -4.45
CA ILE A 212 -1.78 -1.93 -5.28
C ILE A 212 -1.81 -1.27 -6.67
N ASP A 213 -1.43 0.01 -6.74
CA ASP A 213 -1.26 0.78 -7.96
C ASP A 213 0.10 0.56 -8.65
N LEU A 214 0.86 -0.47 -8.28
CA LEU A 214 2.13 -0.83 -8.96
C LEU A 214 2.13 -2.26 -9.53
N LYS A 215 1.43 -3.24 -8.94
CA LYS A 215 1.34 -4.61 -9.52
C LYS A 215 0.08 -4.86 -10.34
N GLY A 216 -1.04 -4.22 -10.01
CA GLY A 216 -2.22 -4.21 -10.88
C GLY A 216 -1.97 -3.31 -12.09
N THR A 217 -1.34 -2.17 -11.86
CA THR A 217 -0.88 -1.30 -12.94
C THR A 217 0.31 -1.88 -13.69
N SER A 218 1.28 -2.64 -13.16
CA SER A 218 2.36 -3.13 -14.05
C SER A 218 1.81 -4.04 -15.15
N SER A 219 0.91 -4.96 -14.81
CA SER A 219 0.26 -5.83 -15.80
C SER A 219 -0.66 -5.02 -16.73
N GLN A 220 -1.44 -4.08 -16.19
CA GLN A 220 -2.32 -3.25 -17.00
C GLN A 220 -1.58 -2.22 -17.86
N THR A 221 -0.49 -1.63 -17.37
CA THR A 221 0.39 -0.69 -18.09
C THR A 221 1.22 -1.42 -19.12
N GLU A 222 1.62 -2.67 -18.85
CA GLU A 222 2.25 -3.52 -19.85
C GLU A 222 1.25 -3.88 -20.95
N GLN A 223 0.01 -4.24 -20.60
CA GLN A 223 -1.05 -4.48 -21.58
C GLN A 223 -1.41 -3.22 -22.38
N THR A 224 -1.72 -2.10 -21.72
CA THR A 224 -1.98 -0.82 -22.42
C THR A 224 -0.78 -0.34 -23.23
N PHE A 225 0.44 -0.66 -22.82
CA PHE A 225 1.64 -0.36 -23.60
C PHE A 225 1.66 -1.15 -24.92
N TYR A 226 1.35 -2.45 -24.89
CA TYR A 226 1.27 -3.27 -26.12
C TYR A 226 0.04 -2.92 -26.97
N ASP A 227 -1.11 -2.64 -26.37
CA ASP A 227 -2.30 -2.18 -27.10
C ASP A 227 -2.03 -0.85 -27.83
N LEU A 228 -1.33 0.09 -27.17
CA LEU A 228 -0.90 1.35 -27.79
C LEU A 228 0.19 1.13 -28.84
N GLN A 229 1.05 0.12 -28.67
CA GLN A 229 2.05 -0.26 -29.67
C GLN A 229 1.37 -0.74 -30.96
N ASP A 230 0.42 -1.66 -30.85
CA ASP A 230 -0.31 -2.21 -31.99
C ASP A 230 -1.13 -1.12 -32.69
N LYS A 231 -1.80 -0.27 -31.90
CA LYS A 231 -2.51 0.89 -32.43
C LYS A 231 -1.57 1.85 -33.16
N LEU A 232 -0.40 2.16 -32.61
CA LEU A 232 0.57 3.02 -33.26
C LEU A 232 1.10 2.39 -34.56
N ILE A 233 1.45 1.10 -34.55
CA ILE A 233 1.93 0.40 -35.74
C ILE A 233 0.90 0.48 -36.85
N LYS A 234 -0.37 0.22 -36.53
CA LYS A 234 -1.48 0.30 -37.49
C LYS A 234 -1.60 1.69 -38.10
N GLU A 235 -1.80 2.73 -37.28
CA GLU A 235 -1.98 4.11 -37.75
C GLU A 235 -0.76 4.62 -38.53
N MET A 236 0.45 4.29 -38.07
CA MET A 236 1.67 4.68 -38.77
C MET A 236 1.85 3.94 -40.09
N SER A 237 1.47 2.66 -40.19
CA SER A 237 1.55 1.90 -41.44
C SER A 237 0.61 2.45 -42.51
N GLU A 238 -0.58 2.88 -42.11
CA GLU A 238 -1.54 3.58 -42.97
C GLU A 238 -0.94 4.92 -43.44
N ALA A 239 -0.44 5.73 -42.51
CA ALA A 239 0.20 7.02 -42.82
C ALA A 239 1.47 6.89 -43.70
N ILE A 240 2.24 5.82 -43.56
CA ILE A 240 3.43 5.52 -44.39
C ILE A 240 2.99 5.13 -45.80
N THR A 241 1.89 4.38 -45.95
CA THR A 241 1.41 3.92 -47.26
C THR A 241 0.99 5.08 -48.14
N GLU A 242 0.38 6.11 -47.56
CA GLU A 242 -0.08 7.33 -48.23
C GLU A 242 1.05 8.27 -48.72
N LYS A 243 2.30 8.07 -48.29
CA LYS A 243 3.42 8.93 -48.72
C LYS A 243 3.84 8.64 -50.18
N PRO A 244 4.13 9.68 -50.99
CA PRO A 244 4.59 9.47 -52.37
C PRO A 244 6.09 9.14 -52.46
N SER A 245 6.92 9.62 -51.54
CA SER A 245 8.38 9.43 -51.53
C SER A 245 8.76 8.09 -50.87
N LEU A 246 9.47 7.23 -51.61
CA LEU A 246 10.01 5.96 -51.09
C LEU A 246 10.99 6.20 -49.93
N GLN A 247 11.78 7.27 -50.01
CA GLN A 247 12.75 7.66 -48.98
C GLN A 247 12.05 8.00 -47.66
N ASP A 248 10.96 8.77 -47.72
CA ASP A 248 10.17 9.14 -46.55
C ASP A 248 9.57 7.90 -45.87
N LYS A 249 9.13 6.90 -46.66
CA LYS A 249 8.62 5.64 -46.12
C LYS A 249 9.68 4.89 -45.33
N TYR A 250 10.89 4.76 -45.88
CA TYR A 250 12.00 4.10 -45.21
C TYR A 250 12.42 4.84 -43.94
N GLU A 251 12.50 6.16 -43.97
CA GLU A 251 12.84 6.98 -42.81
C GLU A 251 11.78 6.83 -41.70
N MET A 252 10.49 6.95 -42.03
CA MET A 252 9.42 6.75 -41.07
C MET A 252 9.41 5.33 -40.48
N MET A 253 9.64 4.29 -41.30
CA MET A 253 9.77 2.91 -40.81
C MET A 253 10.95 2.74 -39.85
N ASN A 254 12.11 3.31 -40.17
CA ASN A 254 13.29 3.23 -39.30
C ASN A 254 13.06 3.95 -37.96
N LEU A 255 12.46 5.14 -37.98
CA LEU A 255 12.12 5.87 -36.76
C LEU A 255 11.07 5.13 -35.92
N LEU A 256 10.09 4.51 -36.57
CA LEU A 256 9.09 3.67 -35.90
C LEU A 256 9.74 2.41 -35.28
N ASP A 257 10.64 1.75 -36.00
CA ASP A 257 11.41 0.59 -35.49
C ASP A 257 12.23 0.98 -34.25
N VAL A 258 12.90 2.14 -34.26
CA VAL A 258 13.64 2.66 -33.09
C VAL A 258 12.71 2.93 -31.88
N LEU A 259 11.46 3.32 -32.12
CA LEU A 259 10.45 3.51 -31.06
C LEU A 259 9.88 2.20 -30.53
N ILE A 260 9.75 1.19 -31.38
CA ILE A 260 9.21 -0.13 -31.06
C ILE A 260 10.26 -1.01 -30.39
N LYS A 261 11.53 -0.92 -30.80
CA LYS A 261 12.68 -1.70 -30.27
C LYS A 261 13.08 -1.32 -28.85
N LYS A 262 12.13 -1.24 -27.91
CA LYS A 262 12.30 -1.14 -26.43
C LYS A 262 13.57 -0.41 -26.00
N THR A 263 13.85 0.73 -26.62
CA THR A 263 15.16 1.36 -26.54
C THR A 263 15.36 1.90 -25.12
N GLN A 264 16.43 1.46 -24.46
CA GLN A 264 16.73 1.90 -23.08
C GLN A 264 17.23 3.35 -23.03
N ASP A 265 17.61 3.91 -24.19
CA ASP A 265 18.16 5.25 -24.33
C ASP A 265 17.05 6.29 -24.59
N PRO A 266 16.75 7.18 -23.62
CA PRO A 266 15.73 8.21 -23.79
C PRO A 266 16.06 9.20 -24.91
N LYS A 267 17.35 9.38 -25.28
CA LYS A 267 17.72 10.28 -26.38
C LYS A 267 17.31 9.72 -27.74
N GLN A 268 17.40 8.41 -27.94
CA GLN A 268 16.97 7.74 -29.17
C GLN A 268 15.46 7.79 -29.30
N VAL A 269 14.73 7.47 -28.24
CA VAL A 269 13.26 7.57 -28.21
C VAL A 269 12.81 9.00 -28.51
N ARG A 270 13.47 10.00 -27.92
CA ARG A 270 13.17 11.42 -28.20
C ARG A 270 13.45 11.80 -29.65
N ARG A 271 14.58 11.39 -30.22
CA ARG A 271 14.94 11.66 -31.63
C ARG A 271 13.94 11.01 -32.59
N ALA A 272 13.61 9.74 -32.35
CA ALA A 272 12.66 8.99 -33.15
C ALA A 272 11.25 9.59 -33.11
N ALA A 273 10.78 9.92 -31.90
CA ALA A 273 9.53 10.64 -31.70
C ALA A 273 9.49 11.98 -32.45
N THR A 274 10.54 12.79 -32.30
CA THR A 274 10.61 14.11 -32.96
C THR A 274 10.64 13.99 -34.48
N GLY A 275 11.40 13.03 -35.01
CA GLY A 275 11.48 12.77 -36.45
C GLY A 275 10.15 12.29 -37.03
N LEU A 276 9.44 11.38 -36.34
CA LEU A 276 8.11 10.95 -36.77
C LEU A 276 7.13 12.12 -36.83
N VAL A 277 7.13 12.99 -35.81
CA VAL A 277 6.26 14.17 -35.80
C VAL A 277 6.59 15.10 -36.96
N SER A 278 7.87 15.32 -37.30
CA SER A 278 8.21 16.14 -38.47
C SER A 278 7.71 15.52 -39.77
N HIS A 279 7.86 14.20 -39.99
CA HIS A 279 7.38 13.56 -41.21
C HIS A 279 5.84 13.55 -41.31
N ILE A 280 5.13 13.35 -40.19
CA ILE A 280 3.67 13.43 -40.13
C ILE A 280 3.21 14.87 -40.43
N LYS A 281 3.94 15.88 -39.92
CA LYS A 281 3.59 17.29 -40.14
C LYS A 281 3.82 17.78 -41.57
N ILE A 282 4.90 17.33 -42.21
CA ILE A 282 5.31 17.73 -43.57
C ILE A 282 4.52 16.97 -44.65
N ALA A 283 3.70 15.97 -44.28
CA ALA A 283 2.90 15.23 -45.26
C ALA A 283 2.07 16.17 -46.16
N GLY A 284 2.28 16.00 -47.49
CA GLY A 284 1.63 16.79 -48.53
C GLY A 284 0.10 16.60 -48.56
N PRO A 285 -0.60 17.24 -49.52
CA PRO A 285 -2.06 17.42 -49.51
C PRO A 285 -2.90 16.13 -49.51
N GLY A 286 -2.29 14.94 -49.60
CA GLY A 286 -2.97 13.65 -49.59
C GLY A 286 -3.31 13.10 -48.20
N LEU A 287 -2.66 13.55 -47.12
CA LEU A 287 -2.99 13.07 -45.77
C LEU A 287 -4.18 13.88 -45.24
N LYS A 288 -5.33 13.24 -44.98
CA LYS A 288 -6.48 13.95 -44.41
C LYS A 288 -6.09 14.56 -43.05
N GLU A 289 -6.55 15.78 -42.80
CA GLU A 289 -6.20 16.53 -41.58
C GLU A 289 -6.62 15.76 -40.30
N LEU A 290 -7.74 15.02 -40.38
CA LEU A 290 -8.25 14.15 -39.31
C LEU A 290 -7.31 12.96 -38.99
N THR A 291 -6.72 12.32 -40.00
CA THR A 291 -5.75 11.22 -39.81
C THR A 291 -4.45 11.70 -39.20
N LYS A 292 -4.06 12.95 -39.49
CA LYS A 292 -2.85 13.59 -38.93
C LYS A 292 -2.98 13.81 -37.43
N GLU A 293 -4.11 14.35 -36.96
CA GLU A 293 -4.35 14.58 -35.53
C GLU A 293 -4.48 13.28 -34.75
N THR A 294 -5.15 12.28 -35.35
CA THR A 294 -5.32 10.96 -34.75
C THR A 294 -3.96 10.27 -34.57
N THR A 295 -3.14 10.22 -35.61
CA THR A 295 -1.79 9.63 -35.57
C THR A 295 -0.89 10.33 -34.55
N LEU A 296 -0.93 11.67 -34.48
CA LEU A 296 -0.16 12.44 -33.51
C LEU A 296 -0.59 12.19 -32.06
N THR A 297 -1.89 12.02 -31.84
CA THR A 297 -2.45 11.71 -30.52
C THR A 297 -2.01 10.32 -30.07
N VAL A 298 -2.13 9.31 -30.94
CA VAL A 298 -1.68 7.94 -30.67
C VAL A 298 -0.17 7.89 -30.42
N LEU A 299 0.63 8.60 -31.21
CA LEU A 299 2.08 8.69 -30.99
C LEU A 299 2.42 9.32 -29.63
N LYS A 300 1.73 10.40 -29.23
CA LYS A 300 1.93 11.05 -27.94
C LYS A 300 1.56 10.11 -26.78
N GLU A 301 0.44 9.41 -26.88
CA GLU A 301 0.00 8.42 -25.90
C GLU A 301 0.99 7.27 -25.76
N TYR A 302 1.45 6.70 -26.89
CA TYR A 302 2.43 5.63 -26.91
C TYR A 302 3.76 6.06 -26.28
N VAL A 303 4.31 7.23 -26.65
CA VAL A 303 5.58 7.67 -26.06
C VAL A 303 5.44 7.95 -24.57
N ASN A 304 4.31 8.49 -24.12
CA ASN A 304 4.03 8.61 -22.68
C ASN A 304 3.94 7.25 -21.98
N ALA A 305 3.41 6.22 -22.66
CA ALA A 305 3.43 4.85 -22.16
C ALA A 305 4.86 4.27 -22.09
N VAL A 306 5.69 4.48 -23.12
CA VAL A 306 7.12 4.10 -23.14
C VAL A 306 7.86 4.71 -21.93
N ILE A 307 7.69 6.02 -21.71
CA ILE A 307 8.35 6.74 -20.61
C ILE A 307 7.94 6.14 -19.25
N ARG A 308 6.62 5.95 -19.04
CA ARG A 308 6.09 5.36 -17.80
C ARG A 308 6.61 3.94 -17.57
N HIS A 309 6.62 3.12 -18.61
CA HIS A 309 7.13 1.75 -18.56
C HIS A 309 8.63 1.72 -18.18
N GLN A 310 9.45 2.59 -18.77
CA GLN A 310 10.88 2.64 -18.48
C GLN A 310 11.17 3.19 -17.07
N LEU A 311 10.43 4.19 -16.60
CA LEU A 311 10.54 4.67 -15.21
C LEU A 311 10.20 3.57 -14.21
N ALA A 312 9.11 2.83 -14.43
CA ALA A 312 8.72 1.69 -13.59
C ALA A 312 9.79 0.58 -13.60
N LYS A 313 10.37 0.28 -14.77
CA LYS A 313 11.46 -0.69 -14.91
C LYS A 313 12.72 -0.27 -14.13
N VAL A 314 13.11 1.00 -14.20
CA VAL A 314 14.26 1.52 -13.45
C VAL A 314 14.01 1.49 -11.94
N GLU A 315 12.79 1.79 -11.50
CA GLU A 315 12.38 1.67 -10.10
C GLU A 315 12.47 0.22 -9.59
N ASP A 316 12.01 -0.77 -10.38
CA ASP A 316 12.10 -2.18 -10.04
C ASP A 316 13.57 -2.67 -9.99
N LEU A 317 14.41 -2.26 -10.95
CA LEU A 317 15.84 -2.56 -10.94
C LEU A 317 16.54 -1.95 -9.71
N MET A 318 16.16 -0.72 -9.32
CA MET A 318 16.69 -0.09 -8.12
C MET A 318 16.27 -0.87 -6.87
N ARG A 319 15.02 -1.32 -6.80
CA ARG A 319 14.51 -2.14 -5.69
C ARG A 319 15.25 -3.49 -5.59
N LYS A 320 15.42 -4.19 -6.71
CA LYS A 320 16.22 -5.43 -6.80
C LYS A 320 17.66 -5.19 -6.38
N SER A 321 18.26 -4.08 -6.80
CA SER A 321 19.62 -3.71 -6.37
C SER A 321 19.70 -3.45 -4.86
N LEU A 322 18.70 -2.79 -4.26
CA LEU A 322 18.63 -2.56 -2.81
C LEU A 322 18.52 -3.86 -2.00
N GLN A 323 17.75 -4.84 -2.50
CA GLN A 323 17.61 -6.17 -1.88
C GLN A 323 18.93 -6.94 -1.82
N LYS A 324 19.89 -6.67 -2.72
CA LYS A 324 21.25 -7.27 -2.66
C LYS A 324 22.05 -6.83 -1.41
N THR A 325 21.60 -5.82 -0.66
CA THR A 325 22.24 -5.35 0.59
C THR A 325 21.24 -5.31 1.76
N PRO A 326 20.87 -6.45 2.34
CA PRO A 326 19.81 -6.53 3.37
C PRO A 326 20.17 -5.82 4.67
N TRP A 327 21.46 -5.66 4.99
CA TRP A 327 21.91 -5.09 6.26
C TRP A 327 21.77 -3.55 6.37
N ASP A 328 21.40 -2.84 5.31
CA ASP A 328 21.29 -1.36 5.29
C ASP A 328 19.82 -0.89 5.14
N ILE A 329 18.91 -1.53 5.89
CA ILE A 329 17.45 -1.36 5.75
C ILE A 329 17.03 0.12 5.81
N LYS A 330 17.53 0.88 6.81
CA LYS A 330 17.18 2.30 6.98
C LYS A 330 17.53 3.13 5.74
N ARG A 331 18.69 2.87 5.11
CA ARG A 331 19.08 3.57 3.88
C ARG A 331 18.35 3.05 2.67
N GLY A 332 18.08 1.74 2.60
CA GLY A 332 17.22 1.15 1.57
C GLY A 332 15.86 1.84 1.51
N MET A 333 15.20 2.02 2.67
CA MET A 333 13.95 2.78 2.76
C MET A 333 14.12 4.24 2.33
N THR A 334 15.21 4.91 2.74
CA THR A 334 15.48 6.31 2.37
C THR A 334 15.67 6.46 0.85
N ILE A 335 16.46 5.57 0.25
CA ILE A 335 16.71 5.53 -1.21
C ILE A 335 15.41 5.26 -1.95
N SER A 336 14.61 4.28 -1.50
CA SER A 336 13.30 3.98 -2.10
C SER A 336 12.34 5.17 -2.05
N ALA A 337 12.30 5.88 -0.92
CA ALA A 337 11.47 7.09 -0.78
C ALA A 337 11.94 8.22 -1.71
N LEU A 338 13.26 8.41 -1.86
CA LEU A 338 13.84 9.41 -2.75
C LEU A 338 13.61 9.08 -4.23
N VAL A 339 13.71 7.80 -4.62
CA VAL A 339 13.35 7.31 -5.96
C VAL A 339 11.91 7.68 -6.29
N LYS A 340 10.99 7.42 -5.36
CA LYS A 340 9.58 7.77 -5.51
C LYS A 340 9.35 9.28 -5.65
N LYS A 341 9.99 10.09 -4.81
CA LYS A 341 9.94 11.55 -4.90
C LYS A 341 10.48 12.09 -6.22
N MET A 342 11.54 11.47 -6.76
CA MET A 342 12.07 11.82 -8.07
C MET A 342 11.08 11.44 -9.18
N ASN A 343 10.45 10.27 -9.10
CA ASN A 343 9.42 9.85 -10.04
C ASN A 343 8.18 10.75 -10.02
N SER A 344 7.80 11.28 -8.85
CA SER A 344 6.66 12.18 -8.69
C SER A 344 7.01 13.67 -8.87
N SER A 345 8.25 14.00 -9.21
CA SER A 345 8.67 15.40 -9.36
C SER A 345 7.99 16.04 -10.57
N LEU A 346 7.52 17.28 -10.40
CA LEU A 346 6.79 18.02 -11.43
C LEU A 346 7.69 19.02 -12.16
N THR A 347 8.87 19.32 -11.60
CA THR A 347 9.80 20.29 -12.19
C THR A 347 11.21 19.72 -12.39
N PRO A 348 11.95 20.14 -13.43
CA PRO A 348 13.34 19.72 -13.63
C PRO A 348 14.26 20.07 -12.45
N LYS A 349 13.96 21.16 -11.73
CA LYS A 349 14.69 21.57 -10.52
C LYS A 349 14.51 20.57 -9.38
N GLU A 350 13.30 20.05 -9.16
CA GLU A 350 13.02 19.00 -8.19
C GLU A 350 13.74 17.70 -8.55
N VAL A 351 13.71 17.30 -9.83
CA VAL A 351 14.42 16.10 -10.31
C VAL A 351 15.92 16.21 -10.01
N ALA A 352 16.55 17.34 -10.32
CA ALA A 352 17.98 17.57 -10.04
C ALA A 352 18.30 17.60 -8.54
N ARG A 353 17.38 18.10 -7.71
CA ARG A 353 17.53 18.07 -6.24
C ARG A 353 17.47 16.64 -5.71
N HIS A 354 16.43 15.89 -6.06
CA HIS A 354 16.26 14.51 -5.62
C HIS A 354 17.37 13.59 -6.14
N GLU A 355 17.86 13.82 -7.37
CA GLU A 355 19.05 13.15 -7.90
C GLU A 355 20.25 13.33 -6.96
N LYS A 356 20.61 14.59 -6.61
CA LYS A 356 21.76 14.87 -5.72
C LYS A 356 21.60 14.20 -4.35
N GLU A 357 20.39 14.24 -3.77
CA GLU A 357 20.10 13.59 -2.49
C GLU A 357 20.22 12.06 -2.58
N LEU A 358 19.78 11.47 -3.71
CA LEU A 358 19.86 10.05 -3.99
C LEU A 358 21.31 9.59 -4.20
N GLN A 359 22.10 10.33 -4.98
CA GLN A 359 23.53 10.08 -5.18
C GLN A 359 24.31 10.14 -3.86
N LYS A 360 24.05 11.16 -3.03
CA LYS A 360 24.65 11.30 -1.69
C LYS A 360 24.29 10.12 -0.78
N SER A 361 23.04 9.66 -0.84
CA SER A 361 22.56 8.51 -0.05
C SER A 361 23.21 7.20 -0.50
N ILE A 362 23.36 6.99 -1.81
CA ILE A 362 24.04 5.82 -2.41
C ILE A 362 25.54 5.82 -2.08
N GLN A 363 26.22 6.96 -2.20
CA GLN A 363 27.65 7.07 -1.88
C GLN A 363 27.94 6.71 -0.43
N LYS A 364 27.09 7.19 0.49
CA LYS A 364 27.21 6.90 1.93
C LYS A 364 26.94 5.43 2.25
N ALA A 365 26.15 4.71 1.46
CA ALA A 365 25.73 3.32 1.76
C ALA A 365 26.93 2.37 1.89
N ARG A 366 26.82 1.37 2.78
CA ARG A 366 27.91 0.40 3.05
C ARG A 366 27.87 -0.79 2.07
N SER A 367 27.85 -0.50 0.77
CA SER A 367 27.75 -1.49 -0.32
C SER A 367 29.06 -1.61 -1.11
N LYS A 368 29.24 -2.74 -1.81
CA LYS A 368 30.36 -2.95 -2.76
C LYS A 368 30.37 -1.85 -3.82
N THR A 369 31.56 -1.44 -4.27
CA THR A 369 31.75 -0.39 -5.29
C THR A 369 30.96 -0.66 -6.57
N THR A 370 30.88 -1.93 -7.00
CA THR A 370 30.09 -2.36 -8.17
C THR A 370 28.59 -2.07 -8.00
N LEU A 371 28.02 -2.36 -6.83
CA LEU A 371 26.60 -2.07 -6.53
C LEU A 371 26.34 -0.57 -6.44
N LYS A 372 27.29 0.21 -5.92
CA LYS A 372 27.18 1.68 -5.92
C LYS A 372 27.13 2.22 -7.35
N GLN A 373 27.97 1.71 -8.23
CA GLN A 373 28.02 2.12 -9.63
C GLN A 373 26.73 1.71 -10.39
N GLU A 374 26.25 0.48 -10.17
CA GLU A 374 24.97 0.00 -10.72
C GLU A 374 23.83 0.94 -10.32
N ARG A 375 23.72 1.28 -9.03
CA ARG A 375 22.71 2.21 -8.52
C ARG A 375 22.88 3.62 -9.09
N MET A 376 24.10 4.12 -9.20
CA MET A 376 24.39 5.44 -9.78
C MET A 376 23.94 5.54 -11.23
N ASN A 377 24.16 4.47 -12.02
CA ASN A 377 23.70 4.37 -13.39
C ASN A 377 22.17 4.38 -13.46
N LEU A 378 21.48 3.66 -12.56
CA LEU A 378 20.02 3.68 -12.48
C LEU A 378 19.47 5.07 -12.11
N VAL A 379 20.13 5.80 -11.20
CA VAL A 379 19.76 7.21 -10.89
C VAL A 379 19.87 8.09 -12.13
N LYS A 380 20.96 7.95 -12.89
CA LYS A 380 21.17 8.72 -14.13
C LYS A 380 20.10 8.40 -15.17
N GLN A 381 19.81 7.12 -15.40
CA GLN A 381 18.75 6.69 -16.32
C GLN A 381 17.39 7.26 -15.92
N MET A 382 17.04 7.17 -14.63
CA MET A 382 15.77 7.68 -14.13
C MET A 382 15.64 9.20 -14.29
N LYS A 383 16.72 9.95 -14.04
CA LYS A 383 16.77 11.39 -14.29
C LYS A 383 16.53 11.70 -15.77
N GLU A 384 17.19 11.00 -16.68
CA GLU A 384 17.06 11.23 -18.12
C GLU A 384 15.62 10.97 -18.59
N TRP A 385 15.00 9.87 -18.17
CA TRP A 385 13.59 9.58 -18.46
C TRP A 385 12.63 10.60 -17.86
N LYS A 386 12.83 10.98 -16.60
CA LYS A 386 11.97 11.98 -15.94
C LYS A 386 12.11 13.37 -16.56
N THR A 387 13.33 13.74 -16.94
CA THR A 387 13.57 14.99 -17.67
C THR A 387 12.90 14.97 -19.04
N PHE A 388 12.88 13.82 -19.72
CA PHE A 388 12.17 13.67 -20.99
C PHE A 388 10.66 13.85 -20.81
N GLU A 389 10.06 13.21 -19.79
CA GLU A 389 8.66 13.39 -19.41
C GLU A 389 8.32 14.87 -19.15
N LEU A 390 9.13 15.54 -18.32
CA LEU A 390 8.92 16.93 -17.92
C LEU A 390 9.26 17.95 -18.99
N SER A 391 10.10 17.60 -19.97
CA SER A 391 10.40 18.47 -21.10
C SER A 391 9.18 18.75 -21.97
N LYS A 392 8.03 18.11 -21.65
CA LYS A 392 6.71 18.17 -22.27
C LYS A 392 6.83 17.94 -23.78
N TRP A 393 6.14 16.91 -24.26
CA TRP A 393 5.85 16.73 -25.68
C TRP A 393 5.38 18.02 -26.37
N ASP A 394 4.74 18.91 -25.61
CA ASP A 394 4.27 20.20 -26.09
C ASP A 394 5.41 21.11 -26.55
N ALA A 395 6.62 21.07 -25.98
CA ALA A 395 7.76 21.84 -26.50
C ALA A 395 8.20 21.36 -27.89
N VAL A 396 8.10 20.05 -28.15
CA VAL A 396 8.34 19.45 -29.47
C VAL A 396 7.22 19.85 -30.44
N ALA A 397 5.96 19.83 -30.00
CA ALA A 397 4.83 20.26 -30.80
C ALA A 397 4.83 21.78 -31.11
N LEU A 398 5.26 22.61 -30.16
CA LEU A 398 5.31 24.07 -30.23
C LEU A 398 6.44 24.56 -31.14
N HIS A 399 7.62 23.92 -31.09
CA HIS A 399 8.70 24.19 -32.05
C HIS A 399 8.26 23.91 -33.50
N LEU A 400 7.42 22.90 -33.69
CA LEU A 400 6.89 22.52 -35.00
C LEU A 400 5.66 23.34 -35.42
N LYS A 401 5.00 24.07 -34.51
CA LYS A 401 3.94 25.04 -34.85
C LYS A 401 4.54 26.37 -35.36
N LYS A 402 5.81 26.63 -35.02
CA LYS A 402 6.58 27.81 -35.44
C LYS A 402 7.38 27.60 -36.73
N MET A 403 7.45 26.39 -37.28
CA MET A 403 8.05 26.20 -38.60
C MET A 403 7.13 26.85 -39.64
N PRO A 404 7.62 27.80 -40.45
CA PRO A 404 6.81 28.37 -41.52
C PRO A 404 6.38 27.22 -42.42
N THR A 405 5.06 27.12 -42.66
CA THR A 405 4.52 26.33 -43.77
C THR A 405 5.32 26.74 -45.01
N PRO A 406 5.86 25.82 -45.82
CA PRO A 406 6.52 26.22 -47.06
C PRO A 406 5.49 27.00 -47.86
N GLU A 407 5.62 28.32 -47.90
CA GLU A 407 4.80 29.16 -48.76
C GLU A 407 4.99 28.60 -50.17
N GLU A 408 3.86 28.28 -50.78
CA GLU A 408 3.72 27.92 -52.16
C GLU A 408 4.43 28.98 -53.00
N LYS A 409 5.69 28.73 -53.33
CA LYS A 409 6.46 29.58 -54.22
C LYS A 409 5.69 29.61 -55.54
N LYS A 410 5.10 30.77 -55.85
CA LYS A 410 4.57 31.11 -57.17
C LYS A 410 5.58 30.71 -58.27
N PRO A 411 5.09 30.30 -59.45
CA PRO A 411 5.86 29.54 -60.42
C PRO A 411 6.94 30.40 -61.07
N GLN A 412 8.18 30.25 -60.63
CA GLN A 412 9.36 30.77 -61.32
C GLN A 412 10.20 29.66 -61.97
N ASP A 413 9.62 28.48 -62.17
CA ASP A 413 10.23 27.36 -62.89
C ASP A 413 9.57 27.15 -64.27
N MET A 414 9.69 28.15 -65.15
CA MET A 414 9.73 27.86 -66.60
C MET A 414 11.11 27.36 -67.05
N GLN A 415 12.14 27.55 -66.23
CA GLN A 415 13.51 27.17 -66.57
C GLN A 415 13.84 25.70 -66.22
N TYR A 416 13.05 25.06 -65.34
CA TYR A 416 13.24 23.65 -64.97
C TYR A 416 12.57 22.67 -65.94
N LYS A 417 11.57 23.12 -66.72
CA LYS A 417 10.92 22.30 -67.76
C LYS A 417 11.79 22.12 -69.01
N GLU A 418 12.63 23.09 -69.35
CA GLU A 418 13.60 22.96 -70.46
C GLU A 418 14.78 22.03 -70.12
N LEU A 419 15.20 21.97 -68.85
CA LEU A 419 16.29 21.09 -68.41
C LEU A 419 15.90 19.60 -68.36
N LEU A 420 14.61 19.28 -68.22
CA LEU A 420 14.12 17.90 -68.25
C LEU A 420 13.86 17.38 -69.68
N GLN A 421 13.86 18.25 -70.69
CA GLN A 421 13.62 17.88 -72.09
C GLN A 421 14.90 17.42 -72.82
N GLN A 422 16.07 17.45 -72.16
CA GLN A 422 17.36 17.03 -72.74
C GLN A 422 17.92 15.70 -72.18
N ARG A 423 17.12 14.88 -71.48
CA ARG A 423 17.59 13.57 -71.00
C ARG A 423 17.16 12.44 -71.95
N PRO A 424 18.08 11.56 -72.40
CA PRO A 424 17.74 10.54 -73.38
C PRO A 424 16.82 9.46 -72.81
N LEU A 425 15.84 9.07 -73.64
CA LEU A 425 14.80 8.06 -73.45
C LEU A 425 15.29 6.76 -72.80
N LEU A 426 14.65 6.38 -71.69
CA LEU A 426 14.56 4.98 -71.24
C LEU A 426 13.11 4.52 -71.42
N GLN A 427 12.97 3.60 -72.38
CA GLN A 427 11.92 2.60 -72.71
C GLN A 427 10.46 2.81 -72.22
N PRO A 428 9.46 2.64 -73.11
CA PRO A 428 8.05 2.71 -72.73
C PRO A 428 7.58 1.45 -71.97
N LEU A 429 6.63 1.64 -71.05
CA LEU A 429 5.95 0.57 -70.32
C LEU A 429 5.27 -0.41 -71.28
N THR A 430 5.26 -1.70 -70.91
CA THR A 430 4.61 -2.77 -71.66
C THR A 430 3.07 -2.65 -71.62
N PRO A 431 2.36 -3.08 -72.68
CA PRO A 431 0.91 -2.92 -72.83
C PRO A 431 0.09 -3.56 -71.68
N GLU A 432 0.60 -4.59 -71.01
CA GLU A 432 -0.05 -5.19 -69.83
C GLU A 432 -0.19 -4.23 -68.64
N GLN A 433 0.71 -3.26 -68.50
CA GLN A 433 0.64 -2.26 -67.42
C GLN A 433 -0.38 -1.15 -67.71
N GLN A 434 -0.65 -0.87 -68.99
CA GLN A 434 -1.68 0.10 -69.39
C GLN A 434 -3.09 -0.47 -69.27
N GLU A 435 -3.26 -1.77 -69.49
CA GLU A 435 -4.56 -2.45 -69.36
C GLU A 435 -5.01 -2.56 -67.88
N LEU A 436 -4.07 -2.74 -66.94
CA LEU A 436 -4.33 -2.74 -65.50
C LEU A 436 -4.72 -1.34 -64.94
N ILE A 437 -4.18 -0.27 -65.52
CA ILE A 437 -4.53 1.11 -65.13
C ILE A 437 -5.92 1.48 -65.67
N ALA A 438 -6.26 1.04 -66.89
CA ALA A 438 -7.59 1.25 -67.47
C ALA A 438 -8.70 0.48 -66.72
N GLN A 439 -8.41 -0.71 -66.19
CA GLN A 439 -9.37 -1.47 -65.37
C GLN A 439 -9.56 -0.88 -63.96
N ALA A 440 -8.54 -0.20 -63.41
CA ALA A 440 -8.64 0.45 -62.10
C ALA A 440 -9.43 1.77 -62.13
N GLU A 441 -9.42 2.50 -63.25
CA GLU A 441 -10.22 3.73 -63.40
C GLU A 441 -11.71 3.48 -63.68
N ALA A 442 -12.09 2.28 -64.15
CA ALA A 442 -13.47 1.91 -64.43
C ALA A 442 -14.31 1.54 -63.18
N LEU A 443 -13.72 1.48 -61.98
CA LEU A 443 -14.39 1.03 -60.74
C LEU A 443 -14.66 2.12 -59.69
N LYS A 444 -14.47 3.42 -60.02
CA LYS A 444 -14.87 4.52 -59.12
C LYS A 444 -16.34 4.90 -59.35
N ALA A 445 -17.22 4.18 -58.67
CA ALA A 445 -18.62 4.57 -58.52
C ALA A 445 -18.75 5.86 -57.68
N THR A 446 -19.55 6.78 -58.19
CA THR A 446 -19.91 8.09 -57.64
C THR A 446 -20.86 7.92 -56.43
N PRO A 447 -20.68 8.62 -55.30
CA PRO A 447 -21.74 8.73 -54.30
C PRO A 447 -22.74 9.84 -54.68
N GLU A 448 -24.03 9.54 -54.51
CA GLU A 448 -25.17 10.44 -54.75
C GLU A 448 -25.13 11.71 -53.86
N PRO A 449 -25.69 12.84 -54.34
CA PRO A 449 -25.84 14.04 -53.52
C PRO A 449 -26.99 13.92 -52.50
N LEU A 450 -26.82 14.56 -51.34
CA LEU A 450 -27.79 14.65 -50.25
C LEU A 450 -29.16 15.18 -50.74
N THR A 451 -30.24 14.59 -50.23
CA THR A 451 -31.62 14.97 -50.56
C THR A 451 -32.02 16.35 -49.97
N PRO A 452 -32.90 17.11 -50.62
CA PRO A 452 -33.32 18.47 -50.21
C PRO A 452 -33.80 18.58 -48.75
N GLU A 453 -34.46 17.55 -48.21
CA GLU A 453 -34.95 17.50 -46.82
C GLU A 453 -33.82 17.57 -45.78
N GLN A 454 -32.61 17.09 -46.12
CA GLN A 454 -31.45 17.14 -45.21
C GLN A 454 -30.79 18.53 -45.19
N GLN A 455 -30.90 19.30 -46.28
CA GLN A 455 -30.43 20.68 -46.32
C GLN A 455 -31.38 21.63 -45.56
N GLU A 456 -32.69 21.34 -45.56
CA GLU A 456 -33.68 22.12 -44.84
C GLU A 456 -33.56 21.98 -43.31
N LEU A 457 -33.22 20.79 -42.82
CA LEU A 457 -32.95 20.54 -41.39
C LEU A 457 -31.69 21.24 -40.87
N ILE A 458 -30.66 21.37 -41.71
CA ILE A 458 -29.42 22.09 -41.36
C ILE A 458 -29.68 23.60 -41.32
N ALA A 459 -30.47 24.13 -42.26
CA ALA A 459 -30.86 25.55 -42.28
C ALA A 459 -31.74 25.93 -41.07
N GLN A 460 -32.65 25.05 -40.62
CA GLN A 460 -33.48 25.29 -39.43
C GLN A 460 -32.66 25.26 -38.13
N ALA A 461 -31.63 24.43 -38.05
CA ALA A 461 -30.73 24.37 -36.89
C ALA A 461 -29.80 25.60 -36.77
N GLU A 462 -29.43 26.22 -37.89
CA GLU A 462 -28.64 27.46 -37.90
C GLU A 462 -29.50 28.71 -37.61
N ALA A 463 -30.76 28.74 -38.04
CA ALA A 463 -31.70 29.83 -37.71
C ALA A 463 -32.02 29.91 -36.21
N LEU A 464 -32.09 28.78 -35.51
CA LEU A 464 -32.33 28.71 -34.05
C LEU A 464 -31.13 29.17 -33.19
N LYS A 465 -29.93 29.26 -33.76
CA LYS A 465 -28.72 29.77 -33.07
C LYS A 465 -28.50 31.28 -33.23
N ALA A 466 -29.26 31.96 -34.11
CA ALA A 466 -29.05 33.36 -34.44
C ALA A 466 -29.96 34.36 -33.71
N MET A 467 -30.93 33.92 -32.90
CA MET A 467 -31.79 34.80 -32.09
C MET A 467 -31.39 34.79 -30.61
N ALA A 468 -30.31 35.50 -30.27
CA ALA A 468 -30.02 35.89 -28.90
C ALA A 468 -29.14 37.17 -28.89
N THR A 469 -29.77 38.31 -29.08
CA THR A 469 -29.18 39.64 -28.82
C THR A 469 -29.44 40.07 -27.37
N PRO A 470 -28.46 40.68 -26.68
CA PRO A 470 -28.66 41.28 -25.36
C PRO A 470 -29.08 42.75 -25.47
N GLU A 471 -30.10 43.16 -24.71
CA GLU A 471 -30.42 44.57 -24.45
C GLU A 471 -29.67 45.11 -23.21
N PRO A 472 -29.45 46.44 -23.10
CA PRO A 472 -28.67 47.07 -22.05
C PRO A 472 -29.51 47.39 -20.78
N LEU A 473 -28.81 47.47 -19.64
CA LEU A 473 -29.37 47.72 -18.30
C LEU A 473 -29.99 49.13 -18.18
N THR A 474 -31.08 49.23 -17.41
CA THR A 474 -31.82 50.47 -17.14
C THR A 474 -31.18 51.33 -16.03
N PRO A 475 -31.36 52.67 -16.07
CA PRO A 475 -30.70 53.64 -15.17
C PRO A 475 -30.96 53.46 -13.66
N GLU A 476 -32.01 52.74 -13.24
CA GLU A 476 -32.24 52.40 -11.83
C GLU A 476 -31.22 51.40 -11.26
N GLN A 477 -30.48 50.66 -12.11
CA GLN A 477 -29.45 49.71 -11.67
C GLN A 477 -28.07 50.35 -11.51
N GLU A 478 -27.78 51.47 -12.18
CA GLU A 478 -26.55 52.25 -11.95
C GLU A 478 -26.62 53.05 -10.64
N GLU A 479 -27.82 53.49 -10.23
CA GLU A 479 -28.01 54.24 -8.97
C GLU A 479 -27.82 53.35 -7.71
N LEU A 480 -28.16 52.05 -7.80
CA LEU A 480 -27.94 51.08 -6.73
C LEU A 480 -26.47 50.66 -6.57
N ILE A 481 -25.70 50.67 -7.65
CA ILE A 481 -24.26 50.37 -7.61
C ILE A 481 -23.47 51.58 -7.07
N ALA A 482 -23.89 52.81 -7.41
CA ALA A 482 -23.32 54.04 -6.84
C ALA A 482 -23.56 54.17 -5.32
N GLN A 483 -24.72 53.73 -4.81
CA GLN A 483 -25.00 53.70 -3.37
C GLN A 483 -24.19 52.61 -2.62
N ALA A 484 -23.85 51.51 -3.29
CA ALA A 484 -23.02 50.45 -2.72
C ALA A 484 -21.52 50.83 -2.63
N GLU A 485 -21.02 51.70 -3.52
CA GLU A 485 -19.64 52.20 -3.48
C GLU A 485 -19.43 53.40 -2.53
N ALA A 486 -20.49 54.15 -2.20
CA ALA A 486 -20.43 55.20 -1.18
C ALA A 486 -20.32 54.66 0.26
N LEU A 487 -20.54 53.36 0.49
CA LEU A 487 -20.43 52.69 1.79
C LEU A 487 -19.03 52.13 2.10
N LYS A 488 -18.02 52.43 1.25
CA LYS A 488 -16.66 51.87 1.37
C LYS A 488 -15.55 52.87 1.64
N ALA A 489 -15.88 54.07 2.10
CA ALA A 489 -14.89 55.05 2.53
C ALA A 489 -15.31 55.71 3.86
N THR A 490 -14.61 55.37 4.94
CA THR A 490 -13.85 56.28 5.85
C THR A 490 -13.66 55.61 7.23
N PRO A 491 -12.47 55.73 7.87
CA PRO A 491 -12.09 54.96 9.05
C PRO A 491 -12.23 55.76 10.36
N GLU A 492 -12.80 55.15 11.39
CA GLU A 492 -12.76 55.56 12.82
C GLU A 492 -13.55 54.49 13.58
N SER A 493 -13.35 54.15 14.85
CA SER A 493 -12.34 54.38 15.89
C SER A 493 -12.65 53.29 16.94
N LEU A 494 -11.64 52.77 17.63
CA LEU A 494 -11.87 51.77 18.69
C LEU A 494 -12.51 52.44 19.90
N THR A 495 -13.64 51.90 20.36
CA THR A 495 -14.38 52.37 21.54
C THR A 495 -13.57 52.17 22.84
N PRO A 496 -13.70 53.09 23.82
CA PRO A 496 -12.90 53.10 25.06
C PRO A 496 -13.00 51.81 25.91
N GLU A 497 -14.11 51.08 25.85
CA GLU A 497 -14.27 49.78 26.52
C GLU A 497 -13.34 48.68 25.96
N GLN A 498 -12.91 48.78 24.70
CA GLN A 498 -11.99 47.83 24.08
C GLN A 498 -10.52 48.12 24.44
N GLN A 499 -10.18 49.38 24.73
CA GLN A 499 -8.84 49.75 25.22
C GLN A 499 -8.65 49.36 26.70
N GLU A 500 -9.71 49.37 27.50
CA GLU A 500 -9.66 48.92 28.90
C GLU A 500 -9.47 47.40 29.02
N LEU A 501 -10.10 46.63 28.12
CA LEU A 501 -9.92 45.17 28.02
C LEU A 501 -8.54 44.75 27.51
N ILE A 502 -7.92 45.54 26.63
CA ILE A 502 -6.55 45.29 26.14
C ILE A 502 -5.52 45.66 27.21
N ALA A 503 -5.73 46.75 27.97
CA ALA A 503 -4.88 47.12 29.09
C ALA A 503 -4.92 46.10 30.25
N GLN A 504 -6.10 45.51 30.53
CA GLN A 504 -6.23 44.44 31.52
C GLN A 504 -5.58 43.12 31.06
N ALA A 505 -5.61 42.82 29.76
CA ALA A 505 -4.98 41.65 29.19
C ALA A 505 -3.43 41.76 29.18
N GLU A 506 -2.87 42.96 29.01
CA GLU A 506 -1.43 43.18 29.11
C GLU A 506 -0.92 43.20 30.56
N ALA A 507 -1.71 43.69 31.52
CA ALA A 507 -1.39 43.62 32.95
C ALA A 507 -1.35 42.16 33.47
N LEU A 508 -2.25 41.30 33.00
CA LEU A 508 -2.27 39.86 33.31
C LEU A 508 -1.10 39.08 32.69
N LYS A 509 -0.55 39.57 31.57
CA LYS A 509 0.60 38.97 30.89
C LYS A 509 1.94 39.33 31.55
N ALA A 510 2.00 40.47 32.24
CA ALA A 510 3.17 40.90 33.00
C ALA A 510 3.33 40.19 34.36
N MET A 511 2.24 39.64 34.93
CA MET A 511 2.28 38.87 36.20
C MET A 511 2.72 37.40 36.04
N ALA A 512 2.87 36.90 34.81
CA ALA A 512 3.16 35.49 34.52
C ALA A 512 4.51 35.30 33.82
N THR A 513 5.57 35.87 34.41
CA THR A 513 6.96 35.52 34.05
C THR A 513 7.66 35.07 35.33
N PRO A 514 8.02 33.78 35.48
CA PRO A 514 8.89 33.37 36.58
C PRO A 514 10.32 33.83 36.29
N GLU A 515 10.90 34.58 37.22
CA GLU A 515 12.33 34.87 37.23
C GLU A 515 13.17 33.57 37.20
N PRO A 516 14.32 33.56 36.51
CA PRO A 516 15.22 32.42 36.54
C PRO A 516 15.92 32.33 37.90
N LEU A 517 15.84 31.17 38.55
CA LEU A 517 16.56 30.88 39.79
C LEU A 517 18.07 31.04 39.61
N THR A 518 18.71 31.70 40.57
CA THR A 518 20.16 31.87 40.66
C THR A 518 20.88 30.59 41.12
N PRO A 519 22.18 30.42 40.76
CA PRO A 519 22.97 29.21 41.05
C PRO A 519 23.07 28.85 42.54
N GLU A 520 22.86 29.80 43.45
CA GLU A 520 22.91 29.59 44.90
C GLU A 520 21.73 28.75 45.42
N GLN A 521 20.58 28.75 44.74
CA GLN A 521 19.41 27.96 45.15
C GLN A 521 19.48 26.48 44.73
N GLN A 522 20.39 26.11 43.82
CA GLN A 522 20.62 24.72 43.44
C GLN A 522 21.59 23.99 44.38
N LEU A 523 22.36 24.71 45.20
CA LEU A 523 23.31 24.13 46.15
C LEU A 523 22.67 23.77 47.52
N ALA A 524 21.48 24.29 47.81
CA ALA A 524 20.79 24.09 49.10
C ALA A 524 19.97 22.80 49.19
N MET A 525 19.64 22.13 48.07
CA MET A 525 18.88 20.87 48.10
C MET A 525 19.73 19.60 48.30
N GLN A 526 21.05 19.73 48.47
CA GLN A 526 21.95 18.58 48.61
C GLN A 526 22.50 18.37 50.04
N LYS A 527 21.91 19.01 51.05
CA LYS A 527 22.25 18.81 52.46
C LYS A 527 21.00 18.57 53.29
N GLU A 528 20.57 17.32 53.39
CA GLU A 528 19.86 16.85 54.58
C GLU A 528 19.74 15.32 54.61
N TYR A 529 20.68 14.68 55.31
CA TYR A 529 20.46 13.45 56.08
C TYR A 529 21.54 13.41 57.17
N PRO A 530 21.20 13.25 58.46
CA PRO A 530 22.17 13.24 59.54
C PRO A 530 22.80 11.85 59.71
N GLU A 531 24.13 11.85 59.86
CA GLU A 531 24.91 10.74 60.42
C GLU A 531 24.72 10.70 61.94
N GLU A 532 24.33 9.54 62.45
CA GLU A 532 24.35 9.24 63.87
C GLU A 532 25.61 8.40 64.15
N ARG A 533 26.63 9.00 64.77
CA ARG A 533 27.77 8.31 65.38
C ARG A 533 27.52 8.20 66.89
N GLN A 534 27.72 7.00 67.42
CA GLN A 534 28.00 6.77 68.84
C GLN A 534 29.43 6.24 69.01
N ASP A 535 30.21 7.10 69.65
CA ASP A 535 31.35 6.98 70.56
C ASP A 535 32.18 5.68 70.74
N LEU A 536 33.49 5.95 70.72
CA LEU A 536 34.72 5.34 71.28
C LEU A 536 34.60 4.49 72.58
N PRO A 537 35.64 3.70 73.02
CA PRO A 537 37.07 4.02 72.91
C PRO A 537 38.07 2.87 72.60
N PRO A 538 39.35 3.20 72.31
CA PRO A 538 40.42 2.25 71.99
C PRO A 538 41.38 2.04 73.17
N GLN A 539 41.68 0.79 73.52
CA GLN A 539 42.82 0.48 74.38
C GLN A 539 43.46 -0.87 74.08
N ILE A 540 44.78 -0.80 73.91
CA ILE A 540 45.81 -1.79 74.24
C ILE A 540 46.16 -2.84 73.15
N LEU A 541 47.21 -2.44 72.44
CA LEU A 541 48.26 -3.27 71.88
C LEU A 541 49.13 -3.76 73.04
N GLU A 542 49.19 -5.08 73.31
CA GLU A 542 50.39 -5.82 73.78
C GLU A 542 50.03 -7.25 74.22
N GLN A 543 50.91 -8.19 73.85
CA GLN A 543 51.12 -9.54 74.42
C GLN A 543 49.96 -10.54 74.18
N GLU A 544 50.16 -11.77 73.70
CA GLU A 544 51.22 -12.69 74.10
C GLU A 544 51.35 -13.82 73.07
N LEU A 545 52.61 -14.15 72.83
CA LEU A 545 53.08 -15.26 72.04
C LEU A 545 53.08 -16.50 72.95
N ARG A 546 52.23 -17.50 72.71
CA ARG A 546 52.51 -18.86 73.20
C ARG A 546 51.79 -19.95 72.43
N ILE A 547 52.62 -20.75 71.79
CA ILE A 547 52.43 -22.13 71.38
C ILE A 547 51.89 -22.92 72.57
N ASP A 548 50.84 -23.74 72.36
CA ASP A 548 50.86 -25.15 72.76
C ASP A 548 49.70 -25.96 72.17
N HIS A 549 50.04 -27.20 71.84
CA HIS A 549 49.18 -28.31 71.47
C HIS A 549 47.89 -28.39 72.30
N PHE A 550 46.74 -28.57 71.64
CA PHE A 550 45.74 -29.54 72.12
C PHE A 550 44.81 -29.98 70.98
N GLU A 551 44.74 -31.29 70.78
CA GLU A 551 43.80 -31.98 69.90
C GLU A 551 42.35 -31.72 70.34
N SER A 552 41.47 -31.33 69.41
CA SER A 552 40.10 -31.85 69.33
C SER A 552 39.42 -31.47 68.01
N PRO A 553 38.71 -32.39 67.33
CA PRO A 553 37.96 -32.09 66.12
C PRO A 553 36.58 -31.52 66.49
N VAL A 554 36.52 -30.22 66.80
CA VAL A 554 35.22 -29.55 66.97
C VAL A 554 34.61 -29.25 65.60
N ARG A 555 33.59 -30.03 65.26
CA ARG A 555 32.68 -29.84 64.12
C ARG A 555 32.01 -28.47 64.18
N LEU A 556 32.65 -27.43 63.66
CA LEU A 556 32.00 -26.18 63.32
C LEU A 556 31.29 -26.33 61.96
N ARG A 557 30.20 -27.09 61.98
CA ARG A 557 29.16 -27.04 60.95
C ARG A 557 28.49 -25.67 61.08
N LYS A 558 29.10 -24.63 60.51
CA LYS A 558 28.43 -23.34 60.27
C LYS A 558 27.21 -23.66 59.41
N GLU A 559 26.04 -23.74 60.04
CA GLU A 559 24.76 -23.75 59.37
C GLU A 559 24.63 -22.44 58.58
N ILE A 560 25.09 -22.46 57.33
CA ILE A 560 24.69 -21.50 56.32
C ILE A 560 23.21 -21.84 55.99
N LYS A 561 22.30 -21.46 56.90
CA LYS A 561 20.86 -21.33 56.65
C LYS A 561 20.55 -19.94 56.09
N PRO A 562 20.93 -19.65 54.84
CA PRO A 562 20.12 -18.77 54.02
C PRO A 562 20.03 -19.31 52.59
N LYS A 563 18.80 -19.46 52.07
CA LYS A 563 18.46 -19.37 50.63
C LYS A 563 17.06 -19.90 50.30
N LYS A 564 16.47 -20.76 51.13
CA LYS A 564 15.11 -21.30 50.85
C LYS A 564 14.03 -20.22 50.86
N THR A 565 14.10 -19.27 51.79
CA THR A 565 13.16 -18.12 51.85
C THR A 565 13.33 -17.17 50.66
N MET A 566 14.56 -16.88 50.24
CA MET A 566 14.80 -16.00 49.09
C MET A 566 14.35 -16.64 47.76
N LEU A 567 14.60 -17.94 47.58
CA LEU A 567 14.13 -18.70 46.42
C LEU A 567 12.60 -18.73 46.34
N PHE A 568 11.93 -18.90 47.49
CA PHE A 568 10.46 -18.90 47.55
C PHE A 568 9.87 -17.53 47.21
N LEU A 569 10.50 -16.43 47.65
CA LEU A 569 10.10 -15.07 47.28
C LEU A 569 10.29 -14.81 45.78
N LEU A 570 11.42 -15.22 45.20
CA LEU A 570 11.69 -15.12 43.76
C LEU A 570 10.67 -15.90 42.92
N LEU A 571 10.37 -17.14 43.30
CA LEU A 571 9.38 -17.97 42.60
C LEU A 571 7.97 -17.36 42.70
N ARG A 572 7.60 -16.81 43.86
CA ARG A 572 6.32 -16.12 44.06
C ARG A 572 6.22 -14.85 43.21
N LEU A 573 7.33 -14.13 43.03
CA LEU A 573 7.39 -12.94 42.18
C LEU A 573 7.29 -13.29 40.68
N ILE A 574 8.01 -14.32 40.22
CA ILE A 574 7.91 -14.83 38.84
C ILE A 574 6.48 -15.28 38.54
N TRP A 575 5.84 -15.99 39.48
CA TRP A 575 4.44 -16.40 39.33
C TRP A 575 3.47 -15.22 39.23
N LYS A 576 3.64 -14.19 40.07
CA LYS A 576 2.83 -12.96 39.98
C LYS A 576 3.05 -12.23 38.64
N LEU A 577 4.29 -12.15 38.18
CA LEU A 577 4.64 -11.54 36.89
C LEU A 577 4.02 -12.31 35.73
N TYR A 578 4.05 -13.65 35.79
CA TYR A 578 3.40 -14.51 34.80
C TYR A 578 1.88 -14.31 34.76
N ILE A 579 1.21 -14.24 35.92
CA ILE A 579 -0.23 -13.94 35.99
C ILE A 579 -0.52 -12.54 35.42
N LEU A 580 0.31 -11.55 35.75
CA LEU A 580 0.15 -10.19 35.22
C LEU A 580 0.29 -10.16 33.69
N LEU A 581 1.29 -10.85 33.14
CA LEU A 581 1.50 -10.96 31.69
C LEU A 581 0.32 -11.66 31.00
N LEU A 582 -0.20 -12.74 31.60
CA LEU A 582 -1.37 -13.45 31.11
C LEU A 582 -2.62 -12.55 31.11
N LEU A 583 -2.82 -11.74 32.16
CA LEU A 583 -3.91 -10.78 32.25
C LEU A 583 -3.80 -9.70 31.17
N ILE A 584 -2.60 -9.15 30.95
CA ILE A 584 -2.34 -8.18 29.87
C ILE A 584 -2.64 -8.81 28.51
N LEU A 585 -2.18 -10.04 28.27
CA LEU A 585 -2.47 -10.78 27.02
C LEU A 585 -3.97 -10.96 26.82
N LEU A 586 -4.72 -11.30 27.87
CA LEU A 586 -6.17 -11.48 27.80
C LEU A 586 -6.90 -10.15 27.50
N ILE A 587 -6.46 -9.04 28.09
CA ILE A 587 -6.96 -7.70 27.78
C ILE A 587 -6.68 -7.35 26.31
N LEU A 588 -5.48 -7.63 25.80
CA LEU A 588 -5.13 -7.39 24.40
C LEU A 588 -5.97 -8.23 23.44
N ILE A 589 -6.25 -9.50 23.77
CA ILE A 589 -7.15 -10.36 23.00
C ILE A 589 -8.57 -9.80 23.01
N GLY A 590 -9.08 -9.36 24.17
CA GLY A 590 -10.39 -8.72 24.28
C GLY A 590 -10.52 -7.45 23.42
N LEU A 591 -9.50 -6.59 23.45
CA LEU A 591 -9.43 -5.38 22.61
C LEU A 591 -9.36 -5.73 21.12
N PHE A 592 -8.62 -6.78 20.75
CA PHE A 592 -8.53 -7.24 19.37
C PHE A 592 -9.87 -7.78 18.85
N ILE A 593 -10.56 -8.61 19.63
CA ILE A 593 -11.90 -9.12 19.30
C ILE A 593 -12.90 -7.95 19.16
N TRP A 594 -12.88 -7.00 20.09
CA TRP A 594 -13.72 -5.81 20.01
C TRP A 594 -13.44 -4.97 18.76
N PHE A 595 -12.17 -4.78 18.39
CA PHE A 595 -11.78 -4.10 17.16
C PHE A 595 -12.26 -4.83 15.91
N LEU A 596 -12.16 -6.17 15.88
CA LEU A 596 -12.69 -6.98 14.79
C LEU A 596 -14.21 -6.78 14.63
N ILE A 597 -14.97 -6.81 15.72
CA ILE A 597 -16.42 -6.58 15.69
C ILE A 597 -16.75 -5.19 15.10
N LEU A 598 -16.05 -4.14 15.52
CA LEU A 598 -16.22 -2.79 14.98
C LEU A 598 -15.87 -2.72 13.49
N TYR A 599 -14.77 -3.36 13.09
CA TYR A 599 -14.36 -3.45 11.69
C TYR A 599 -15.44 -4.13 10.85
N PHE A 600 -15.98 -5.26 11.29
CA PHE A 600 -17.05 -5.97 10.59
C PHE A 600 -18.31 -5.14 10.45
N ARG A 601 -18.76 -4.48 11.53
CA ARG A 601 -19.93 -3.60 11.48
C ARG A 601 -19.70 -2.42 10.52
N THR A 602 -18.47 -1.90 10.46
CA THR A 602 -18.10 -0.84 9.51
C THR A 602 -18.10 -1.33 8.06
N GLN A 603 -17.60 -2.55 7.79
CA GLN A 603 -17.65 -3.16 6.46
C GLN A 603 -19.08 -3.49 6.02
N LYS A 604 -19.95 -3.94 6.95
CA LYS A 604 -21.37 -4.17 6.66
C LYS A 604 -22.04 -2.87 6.20
N ARG A 605 -21.85 -1.78 6.95
CA ARG A 605 -22.37 -0.46 6.57
C ARG A 605 -21.80 0.04 5.24
N LYS A 606 -20.52 -0.23 4.97
CA LYS A 606 -19.89 0.07 3.69
C LYS A 606 -20.60 -0.63 2.52
N LYS A 607 -20.92 -1.93 2.67
CA LYS A 607 -21.68 -2.70 1.67
C LYS A 607 -23.10 -2.18 1.50
N GLU A 608 -23.78 -1.84 2.60
CA GLU A 608 -25.13 -1.25 2.57
C GLU A 608 -25.14 0.06 1.78
N ILE A 609 -24.21 0.99 2.07
CA ILE A 609 -24.09 2.25 1.33
C ILE A 609 -23.80 1.97 -0.16
N MET A 610 -22.81 1.13 -0.49
CA MET A 610 -22.48 0.85 -1.90
C MET A 610 -23.59 0.11 -2.65
N GLY A 611 -24.41 -0.69 -1.96
CA GLY A 611 -25.57 -1.35 -2.56
C GLY A 611 -26.63 -0.37 -3.08
N LEU A 612 -26.70 0.84 -2.51
CA LEU A 612 -27.60 1.90 -2.97
C LEU A 612 -27.14 2.55 -4.27
N TYR A 613 -25.85 2.47 -4.62
CA TYR A 613 -25.26 3.17 -5.76
C TYR A 613 -26.01 2.91 -7.08
N HIS A 614 -26.33 1.64 -7.37
CA HIS A 614 -27.04 1.27 -8.60
C HIS A 614 -28.57 1.26 -8.46
N ARG A 615 -29.10 1.10 -7.23
CA ARG A 615 -30.55 0.96 -7.00
C ARG A 615 -31.23 2.31 -6.83
N HIS A 616 -30.64 3.19 -6.01
CA HIS A 616 -31.20 4.46 -5.60
C HIS A 616 -30.08 5.51 -5.45
N PRO A 617 -29.61 6.13 -6.55
CA PRO A 617 -28.48 7.07 -6.54
C PRO A 617 -28.73 8.29 -5.63
N GLY A 618 -29.97 8.77 -5.52
CA GLY A 618 -30.32 9.84 -4.56
C GLY A 618 -30.12 9.43 -3.10
N GLU A 619 -30.61 8.25 -2.70
CA GLU A 619 -30.43 7.71 -1.35
C GLU A 619 -28.96 7.43 -1.03
N PHE A 620 -28.19 7.01 -2.03
CA PHE A 620 -26.74 6.85 -1.91
C PHE A 620 -26.06 8.17 -1.55
N ILE A 621 -26.35 9.27 -2.26
CA ILE A 621 -25.77 10.59 -1.98
C ILE A 621 -26.18 11.10 -0.59
N ILE A 622 -27.44 10.90 -0.19
CA ILE A 622 -27.91 11.23 1.16
C ILE A 622 -27.12 10.45 2.23
N SER A 623 -26.94 9.14 2.02
CA SER A 623 -26.17 8.27 2.91
C SER A 623 -24.69 8.66 3.00
N LEU A 624 -24.08 9.09 1.87
CA LEU A 624 -22.74 9.65 1.87
C LEU A 624 -22.65 10.92 2.71
N ASN A 625 -23.62 11.81 2.61
CA ASN A 625 -23.61 13.07 3.35
C ASN A 625 -23.81 12.85 4.87
N GLU A 626 -24.66 11.91 5.26
CA GLU A 626 -24.78 11.53 6.66
C GLU A 626 -23.48 10.89 7.19
N ASN A 627 -22.82 10.09 6.36
CA ASN A 627 -21.56 9.47 6.71
C ASN A 627 -20.45 10.50 6.88
N ILE A 628 -20.30 11.46 5.96
CA ILE A 628 -19.28 12.50 6.05
C ILE A 628 -19.50 13.43 7.25
N LYS A 629 -20.74 13.79 7.60
CA LYS A 629 -21.03 14.57 8.81
C LYS A 629 -20.57 13.85 10.07
N GLY A 630 -20.78 12.53 10.13
CA GLY A 630 -20.28 11.68 11.21
C GLY A 630 -18.75 11.67 11.26
N VAL A 631 -18.10 11.56 10.10
CA VAL A 631 -16.64 11.62 10.00
C VAL A 631 -16.11 12.99 10.43
N LEU A 632 -16.67 14.09 9.93
CA LEU A 632 -16.27 15.46 10.28
C LEU A 632 -16.43 15.76 11.77
N ALA A 633 -17.47 15.21 12.43
CA ALA A 633 -17.61 15.31 13.87
C ALA A 633 -16.41 14.70 14.64
N ILE A 634 -15.86 13.57 14.17
CA ILE A 634 -14.64 12.95 14.73
C ILE A 634 -13.41 13.85 14.53
N PHE A 635 -13.42 14.67 13.48
CA PHE A 635 -12.38 15.67 13.21
C PHE A 635 -12.59 16.99 13.99
N GLY A 636 -13.57 17.05 14.90
CA GLY A 636 -13.87 18.27 15.68
C GLY A 636 -14.66 19.31 14.90
N LEU A 637 -15.38 18.88 13.85
CA LEU A 637 -16.21 19.73 12.98
C LEU A 637 -17.67 19.25 13.00
N PRO A 638 -18.35 19.23 14.15
CA PRO A 638 -19.74 18.77 14.21
C PRO A 638 -20.69 19.70 13.44
N CYS A 639 -21.63 19.12 12.70
CA CYS A 639 -22.67 19.87 11.99
C CYS A 639 -23.71 20.40 12.99
N LYS A 640 -23.88 21.73 13.07
CA LYS A 640 -24.96 22.35 13.87
C LYS A 640 -26.30 22.16 13.14
N LYS A 641 -27.34 21.72 13.85
CA LYS A 641 -28.67 21.45 13.27
C LYS A 641 -29.30 22.65 12.55
N THR A 642 -28.95 23.87 12.97
CA THR A 642 -29.50 25.12 12.43
C THR A 642 -28.74 25.65 11.22
N MET A 643 -27.60 25.05 10.85
CA MET A 643 -26.77 25.55 9.76
C MET A 643 -27.18 24.93 8.42
N PRO A 644 -27.47 25.74 7.38
CA PRO A 644 -27.74 25.21 6.05
C PRO A 644 -26.56 24.36 5.55
N PRO A 645 -26.80 23.26 4.80
CA PRO A 645 -25.75 22.36 4.35
C PRO A 645 -24.62 23.08 3.60
N LEU A 646 -24.96 23.97 2.66
CA LEU A 646 -23.95 24.75 1.91
C LEU A 646 -23.10 25.65 2.81
N HIS A 647 -23.70 26.34 3.77
CA HIS A 647 -22.95 27.15 4.74
C HIS A 647 -22.04 26.30 5.63
N TYR A 648 -22.49 25.10 6.00
CA TYR A 648 -21.65 24.16 6.72
C TYR A 648 -20.49 23.65 5.85
N ALA A 649 -20.71 23.50 4.54
CA ALA A 649 -19.65 23.13 3.62
C ALA A 649 -18.58 24.22 3.51
N ASP A 650 -18.98 25.48 3.34
CA ASP A 650 -18.07 26.63 3.31
C ASP A 650 -17.25 26.72 4.61
N PHE A 651 -17.90 26.58 5.77
CA PHE A 651 -17.21 26.57 7.07
C PHE A 651 -16.15 25.46 7.19
N VAL A 652 -16.43 24.26 6.68
CA VAL A 652 -15.49 23.13 6.71
C VAL A 652 -14.32 23.36 5.74
N GLU A 653 -14.59 23.88 4.54
CA GLU A 653 -13.55 24.19 3.56
C GLU A 653 -12.57 25.25 4.06
N ASP A 654 -13.10 26.33 4.66
CA ASP A 654 -12.30 27.40 5.26
C ASP A 654 -11.42 26.88 6.39
N LYS A 655 -11.99 26.06 7.28
CA LYS A 655 -11.28 25.55 8.45
C LYS A 655 -10.27 24.45 8.12
N CYS A 656 -10.47 23.71 7.03
CA CYS A 656 -9.57 22.66 6.57
C CYS A 656 -8.61 23.08 5.45
N LEU A 657 -8.66 24.36 5.01
CA LEU A 657 -7.84 24.90 3.92
C LEU A 657 -7.95 24.08 2.63
N ILE A 658 -9.19 23.72 2.26
CA ILE A 658 -9.46 22.89 1.08
C ILE A 658 -9.62 23.81 -0.14
N GLU A 659 -8.56 23.95 -0.94
CA GLU A 659 -8.51 24.90 -2.08
C GLU A 659 -9.52 24.62 -3.21
N SER A 660 -10.15 23.45 -3.22
CA SER A 660 -10.77 22.89 -4.43
C SER A 660 -12.30 22.98 -4.49
N LYS A 661 -12.96 23.63 -3.52
CA LYS A 661 -14.44 23.70 -3.42
C LYS A 661 -15.11 22.31 -3.58
N ILE A 662 -14.41 21.24 -3.19
CA ILE A 662 -14.85 19.86 -3.41
C ILE A 662 -16.03 19.53 -2.50
N PHE A 663 -15.98 19.96 -1.24
CA PHE A 663 -17.05 19.68 -0.29
C PHE A 663 -18.30 20.50 -0.59
N LYS A 664 -18.13 21.74 -1.07
CA LYS A 664 -19.25 22.56 -1.55
C LYS A 664 -19.95 21.91 -2.75
N ARG A 665 -19.20 21.44 -3.75
CA ARG A 665 -19.75 20.71 -4.92
C ARG A 665 -20.47 19.42 -4.52
N PHE A 666 -19.87 18.64 -3.62
CA PHE A 666 -20.52 17.46 -3.04
C PHE A 666 -21.83 17.82 -2.33
N THR A 667 -21.83 18.91 -1.56
CA THR A 667 -23.01 19.35 -0.79
C THR A 667 -24.13 19.88 -1.70
N MET A 668 -23.81 20.52 -2.82
CA MET A 668 -24.81 20.87 -3.84
C MET A 668 -25.51 19.63 -4.38
N LYS A 669 -24.77 18.55 -4.70
CA LYS A 669 -25.36 17.28 -5.14
C LYS A 669 -26.20 16.61 -4.06
N PHE A 670 -25.85 16.79 -2.79
CA PHE A 670 -26.72 16.38 -1.69
C PHE A 670 -28.01 17.19 -1.60
N GLU A 671 -27.98 18.50 -1.77
CA GLU A 671 -29.19 19.32 -1.77
C GLU A 671 -30.09 19.00 -2.96
N GLU A 672 -29.50 18.78 -4.14
CA GLU A 672 -30.20 18.26 -5.31
C GLU A 672 -30.87 16.93 -5.00
N ALA A 673 -30.14 15.96 -4.43
CA ALA A 673 -30.69 14.65 -4.07
C ALA A 673 -31.79 14.69 -3.00
N LYS A 674 -31.74 15.66 -2.09
CA LYS A 674 -32.68 15.75 -0.97
C LYS A 674 -33.95 16.55 -1.30
N TYR A 675 -33.82 17.60 -2.10
CA TYR A 675 -34.90 18.57 -2.32
C TYR A 675 -35.41 18.60 -3.77
N SER A 676 -34.63 18.11 -4.73
CA SER A 676 -35.07 18.02 -6.12
C SER A 676 -35.88 16.76 -6.36
N LYS A 677 -36.91 16.87 -7.22
CA LYS A 677 -37.64 15.71 -7.76
C LYS A 677 -36.96 15.11 -8.99
N HIS A 678 -35.86 15.69 -9.46
CA HIS A 678 -35.14 15.18 -10.62
C HIS A 678 -34.58 13.79 -10.34
N VAL A 679 -34.72 12.90 -11.33
CA VAL A 679 -34.13 11.56 -11.29
C VAL A 679 -32.63 11.74 -11.44
N LEU A 680 -31.89 11.52 -10.36
CA LEU A 680 -30.43 11.52 -10.37
C LEU A 680 -29.91 10.25 -11.02
N ASN A 681 -28.84 10.38 -11.80
CA ASN A 681 -28.24 9.25 -12.50
C ASN A 681 -27.04 8.69 -11.71
N SER A 682 -26.53 7.53 -12.14
CA SER A 682 -25.32 6.93 -11.56
C SER A 682 -24.07 7.81 -11.70
N GLU A 683 -24.05 8.70 -12.68
CA GLU A 683 -22.98 9.69 -12.88
C GLU A 683 -22.98 10.74 -11.78
N ASP A 684 -24.15 11.25 -11.36
CA ASP A 684 -24.25 12.17 -10.21
C ASP A 684 -23.78 11.51 -8.91
N ALA A 685 -24.14 10.23 -8.73
CA ALA A 685 -23.67 9.43 -7.60
C ALA A 685 -22.14 9.24 -7.63
N LEU A 686 -21.54 9.07 -8.82
CA LEU A 686 -20.09 8.96 -8.98
C LEU A 686 -19.39 10.29 -8.64
N ILE A 687 -19.91 11.41 -9.13
CA ILE A 687 -19.39 12.75 -8.82
C ILE A 687 -19.46 13.01 -7.30
N ALA A 688 -20.55 12.62 -6.64
CA ALA A 688 -20.68 12.74 -5.20
C ALA A 688 -19.70 11.82 -4.45
N LEU A 689 -19.48 10.59 -4.93
CA LEU A 689 -18.50 9.66 -4.38
C LEU A 689 -17.07 10.20 -4.49
N ASP A 690 -16.71 10.76 -5.64
CA ASP A 690 -15.42 11.42 -5.87
C ASP A 690 -15.23 12.63 -4.96
N GLY A 691 -16.29 13.43 -4.78
CA GLY A 691 -16.28 14.56 -3.84
C GLY A 691 -16.07 14.11 -2.39
N TYR A 692 -16.76 13.06 -1.99
CA TYR A 692 -16.63 12.43 -0.67
C TYR A 692 -15.20 11.90 -0.43
N ASN A 693 -14.66 11.10 -1.35
CA ASN A 693 -13.33 10.52 -1.25
C ASN A 693 -12.22 11.59 -1.34
N GLY A 694 -12.40 12.59 -2.20
CA GLY A 694 -11.48 13.71 -2.37
C GLY A 694 -11.36 14.56 -1.09
N LEU A 695 -12.49 14.87 -0.45
CA LEU A 695 -12.51 15.55 0.84
C LEU A 695 -11.74 14.75 1.92
N LEU A 696 -11.98 13.44 2.00
CA LEU A 696 -11.34 12.61 3.01
C LEU A 696 -9.84 12.43 2.77
N LYS A 697 -9.41 12.31 1.51
CA LYS A 697 -7.98 12.33 1.14
C LYS A 697 -7.31 13.63 1.60
N THR A 698 -7.94 14.78 1.36
CA THR A 698 -7.42 16.09 1.79
C THR A 698 -7.36 16.19 3.32
N LEU A 699 -8.44 15.83 4.02
CA LEU A 699 -8.49 15.79 5.49
C LEU A 699 -7.40 14.90 6.09
N PHE A 700 -7.14 13.74 5.48
CA PHE A 700 -6.10 12.84 5.96
C PHE A 700 -4.69 13.33 5.65
N SER A 701 -4.46 13.97 4.50
CA SER A 701 -3.14 14.52 4.16
C SER A 701 -2.66 15.61 5.11
N GLY A 702 -3.58 16.37 5.71
CA GLY A 702 -3.25 17.40 6.70
C GLY A 702 -2.93 16.86 8.11
N CYS A 703 -3.16 15.57 8.38
CA CYS A 703 -3.06 15.00 9.72
C CYS A 703 -1.74 14.25 9.97
N ARG A 704 -1.18 14.38 11.19
CA ARG A 704 -0.06 13.53 11.63
C ARG A 704 -0.51 12.06 11.72
N LYS A 705 0.37 11.12 11.37
CA LYS A 705 0.09 9.67 11.34
C LYS A 705 -0.45 9.10 12.65
N SER A 706 0.06 9.52 13.81
CA SER A 706 -0.44 9.06 15.12
C SER A 706 -1.89 9.49 15.39
N ILE A 707 -2.23 10.72 15.02
CA ILE A 707 -3.59 11.27 15.14
C ILE A 707 -4.54 10.53 14.19
N LEU A 708 -4.07 10.20 12.98
CA LEU A 708 -4.84 9.39 12.03
C LEU A 708 -5.22 8.03 12.60
N VAL A 709 -4.31 7.33 13.29
CA VAL A 709 -4.62 6.03 13.91
C VAL A 709 -5.71 6.17 14.97
N ILE A 710 -5.60 7.16 15.86
CA ILE A 710 -6.61 7.41 16.90
C ILE A 710 -7.96 7.75 16.27
N ARG A 711 -7.98 8.62 15.25
CA ARG A 711 -9.20 8.98 14.52
C ARG A 711 -9.78 7.80 13.75
N HIS A 712 -8.94 6.92 13.22
CA HIS A 712 -9.40 5.71 12.55
C HIS A 712 -10.10 4.77 13.52
N ILE A 713 -9.53 4.59 14.72
CA ILE A 713 -10.17 3.84 15.82
C ILE A 713 -11.50 4.48 16.19
N LEU A 714 -11.57 5.81 16.33
CA LEU A 714 -12.82 6.52 16.63
C LEU A 714 -13.87 6.36 15.53
N GLY A 715 -13.49 6.37 14.25
CA GLY A 715 -14.45 6.13 13.16
C GLY A 715 -14.96 4.70 13.10
N LEU A 716 -14.11 3.73 13.45
CA LEU A 716 -14.54 2.36 13.66
C LEU A 716 -15.53 2.26 14.82
N MET A 717 -15.30 2.97 15.93
CA MET A 717 -16.25 3.04 17.06
C MET A 717 -17.60 3.64 16.65
N HIS A 718 -17.61 4.64 15.78
CA HIS A 718 -18.83 5.26 15.27
C HIS A 718 -19.47 4.50 14.09
N LEU A 719 -18.89 3.36 13.67
CA LEU A 719 -19.36 2.56 12.53
C LEU A 719 -19.46 3.38 11.24
N ARG A 720 -18.50 4.27 10.98
CA ARG A 720 -18.49 5.15 9.81
C ARG A 720 -17.34 4.76 8.88
N PRO A 721 -17.60 4.24 7.66
CA PRO A 721 -16.52 3.97 6.72
C PRO A 721 -15.84 5.28 6.31
N PHE A 722 -14.52 5.28 6.25
CA PHE A 722 -13.70 6.46 5.90
C PHE A 722 -13.38 6.58 4.41
N LEU A 723 -13.30 5.47 3.67
CA LEU A 723 -13.02 5.50 2.24
C LEU A 723 -13.86 4.44 1.56
N LEU A 724 -14.57 4.88 0.53
CA LEU A 724 -15.33 4.03 -0.37
C LEU A 724 -14.46 3.76 -1.60
N PRO A 725 -14.63 2.61 -2.29
CA PRO A 725 -13.81 2.32 -3.46
C PRO A 725 -14.14 3.31 -4.59
N ASP A 726 -13.11 3.83 -5.26
CA ASP A 726 -13.24 4.86 -6.31
C ASP A 726 -14.05 4.36 -7.53
N ARG A 727 -14.21 3.04 -7.71
CA ARG A 727 -15.08 2.45 -8.72
C ARG A 727 -16.09 1.48 -8.09
N PRO A 728 -17.40 1.77 -8.18
CA PRO A 728 -18.44 0.90 -7.61
C PRO A 728 -18.54 -0.46 -8.31
N GLU A 729 -18.13 -0.54 -9.57
CA GLU A 729 -18.10 -1.77 -10.37
C GLU A 729 -17.18 -2.85 -9.79
N ALA A 730 -16.17 -2.46 -9.00
CA ALA A 730 -15.22 -3.39 -8.40
C ALA A 730 -15.79 -4.21 -7.22
N LEU A 731 -17.09 -4.06 -6.90
CA LEU A 731 -17.81 -4.81 -5.87
C LEU A 731 -18.74 -5.90 -6.42
N ARG A 732 -18.86 -6.01 -7.75
CA ARG A 732 -19.41 -7.21 -8.41
C ARG A 732 -18.31 -8.24 -8.55
#